data_AF-A0A7K0ZDM5-F1
#
_entry.id   AF-A0A7K0ZDM5-F1
#
_cell.length_a   1.000
_cell.length_b   1.000
_cell.length_c   1.000
_cell.angle_alpha   90.00
_cell.angle_beta   90.00
_cell.angle_gamma   90.00
#
_symmetry.space_group_name_H-M   'P 1'
#
loop_
_entity.id
_entity.type
_entity.pdbx_description
1 polymer ?
#
loop_
_entity_poly.entity_id
_entity_poly.type
_entity_poly.pdbx_seq_one_letter_code
_entity_poly.pdbx_strand_id
1 'polypeptide(L)'
;MNRQTCLSTIQLHSFGLILRESKRLFPVEGEPLRSLVMDEAVNTPNEAPASVEPVEVNEAAPSTVIGDPLLEAPVVKNNPFQIEVEFRERVCYALAYNKVPTVRTIGVRNLNGGVSGQITVEVSMKWSASEIQPMRKFEVVLEAPVMGQKVIVDGQQFRLDDTALVDLTESAPAQLVITVHDQAGLEQTEFRDILVLPRDQWINDRSFFEITSAFVQPNHPAVTQILQDASSILMRDTKSSSLEGYQSGPERAAQIGAAIFMALQGRIDRYIDPPASFEEEGQKLRPLDRVLEERQGTCLDLACAYASCLEQAGLNPLVFMVHGHAFTGFFLEEIDRGLPSAITDFNTAITLLESGLIIAAETILLTENKPFAEAVTAVRRHMRDSDMSCGTCSAVVAQGMSPKEHPHLRGLVNISAAHQSGILPLPARVVRDGIVTLVIDNGPTQPPIVERRDEKTRKLLPNTVPARVQQWKNSLLDLSFRNTLLNFKPEKTGIKLLAPSFALGPIEDWLSAGQPIVARAADILDKIYEERGIRAAQDIAETELGEIWGREHILFAANEEATFVTRVRGLISKAKLEEQDSGVNNLYITFGSLIWNDPKSATGEVRSPIFMAPIRMAVKRGQVMPVIVMDDSGTTNINYCLIEALRARTGMKLQWFSDDMSDDFGIDVERGLQEMRAEILDQRLTEQGFRVETDISIGMLRFNKVRLWKDLNDHWM
;
A
#
# COMPACT_ATOMS: atom_id res chain seq x y z
N MET A 1 36.24 21.62 34.23
CA MET A 1 35.53 21.08 35.42
C MET A 1 34.25 21.88 35.60
N ASN A 2 33.13 21.22 35.91
CA ASN A 2 31.82 21.69 36.43
C ASN A 2 31.55 23.21 36.70
N ARG A 3 30.31 23.74 36.55
CA ARG A 3 29.05 23.30 35.88
C ARG A 3 27.99 24.42 36.01
N GLN A 4 26.86 24.27 35.31
CA GLN A 4 25.55 24.97 35.42
C GLN A 4 25.29 26.17 34.49
N THR A 5 24.67 25.83 33.35
CA THR A 5 23.79 26.71 32.56
C THR A 5 22.40 26.82 33.21
N CYS A 6 21.73 27.96 33.00
CA CYS A 6 20.30 28.13 33.27
C CYS A 6 19.55 28.11 31.93
N LEU A 7 18.52 27.27 31.81
CA LEU A 7 17.67 27.15 30.62
C LEU A 7 16.20 27.04 31.02
N SER A 8 15.31 27.61 30.20
CA SER A 8 13.90 27.81 30.50
C SER A 8 13.02 26.62 30.07
N THR A 9 12.33 26.00 31.02
CA THR A 9 11.48 24.82 30.79
C THR A 9 10.02 25.20 30.49
N ILE A 10 9.66 25.37 29.21
CA ILE A 10 8.25 25.51 28.77
C ILE A 10 8.01 24.75 27.45
N GLN A 11 7.75 23.44 27.54
CA GLN A 11 6.99 22.59 26.57
C GLN A 11 7.02 21.15 27.11
N LEU A 12 5.84 20.56 27.40
CA LEU A 12 5.53 19.10 27.57
C LEU A 12 4.29 18.86 28.47
N HIS A 13 3.98 19.78 29.38
CA HIS A 13 3.03 19.50 30.48
C HIS A 13 1.56 19.29 30.08
N SER A 14 1.18 19.62 28.83
CA SER A 14 -0.23 19.69 28.39
C SER A 14 -0.81 18.39 27.83
N PHE A 15 0.00 17.47 27.30
CA PHE A 15 -0.51 16.24 26.66
C PHE A 15 -0.63 15.06 27.64
N GLY A 16 0.21 14.98 28.68
CA GLY A 16 0.22 13.84 29.61
C GLY A 16 -0.92 13.79 30.64
N LEU A 17 -1.72 14.86 30.80
CA LEU A 17 -2.73 14.97 31.85
C LEU A 17 -4.12 14.44 31.44
N ILE A 18 -4.48 14.51 30.16
CA ILE A 18 -5.81 14.17 29.63
C ILE A 18 -6.16 12.68 29.82
N LEU A 19 -5.17 11.83 30.09
CA LEU A 19 -5.32 10.37 30.29
C LEU A 19 -5.29 9.93 31.77
N ARG A 20 -5.27 10.84 32.76
CA ARG A 20 -5.18 10.45 34.19
C ARG A 20 -6.28 10.98 35.13
N GLU A 21 -7.03 12.01 34.78
CA GLU A 21 -8.04 12.61 35.67
C GLU A 21 -9.48 12.11 35.45
N SER A 22 -9.65 10.82 35.11
CA SER A 22 -10.97 10.15 35.00
C SER A 22 -11.27 9.17 36.15
N LYS A 23 -10.54 9.26 37.28
CA LYS A 23 -10.68 8.35 38.44
C LYS A 23 -10.71 9.07 39.81
N ARG A 24 -11.82 9.73 40.14
CA ARG A 24 -12.40 9.88 41.52
C ARG A 24 -13.64 10.78 41.53
N LEU A 25 -14.42 10.70 42.62
CA LEU A 25 -15.71 11.36 42.88
C LEU A 25 -16.86 10.78 42.03
N PHE A 26 -18.07 10.52 42.56
CA PHE A 26 -18.70 10.96 43.81
C PHE A 26 -19.12 9.79 44.73
N PRO A 27 -19.41 10.04 46.03
CA PRO A 27 -19.92 9.02 46.95
C PRO A 27 -21.43 8.77 46.80
N VAL A 28 -21.92 7.67 47.38
CA VAL A 28 -23.34 7.37 47.56
C VAL A 28 -23.73 7.66 49.01
N GLU A 29 -24.69 8.56 49.20
CA GLU A 29 -25.45 8.72 50.44
C GLU A 29 -26.80 9.38 50.10
N GLY A 30 -27.85 9.08 50.85
CA GLY A 30 -29.17 9.67 50.64
C GLY A 30 -30.16 9.30 51.72
N GLU A 31 -31.02 10.26 52.07
CA GLU A 31 -32.24 10.12 52.88
C GLU A 31 -33.14 11.36 52.61
N PRO A 32 -34.44 11.36 52.96
CA PRO A 32 -35.46 11.96 52.09
C PRO A 32 -36.28 13.13 52.68
N LEU A 33 -37.34 13.50 51.94
CA LEU A 33 -38.51 14.31 52.32
C LEU A 33 -38.33 15.83 52.46
N ARG A 34 -39.10 16.58 51.66
CA ARG A 34 -40.35 17.20 52.16
C ARG A 34 -41.28 17.69 51.04
N SER A 35 -42.57 17.67 51.35
CA SER A 35 -43.66 18.18 50.52
C SER A 35 -43.86 19.69 50.68
N LEU A 36 -44.33 20.33 49.60
CA LEU A 36 -45.15 21.55 49.62
C LEU A 36 -46.22 21.43 48.52
N VAL A 37 -47.29 22.21 48.64
CA VAL A 37 -48.65 21.90 48.14
C VAL A 37 -49.39 23.21 47.78
N MET A 38 -50.43 23.12 46.92
CA MET A 38 -51.33 24.19 46.40
C MET A 38 -50.74 25.05 45.24
N ASP A 39 -51.50 25.49 44.23
CA ASP A 39 -52.90 25.13 43.83
C ASP A 39 -53.22 25.51 42.36
N GLU A 40 -54.28 24.88 41.80
CA GLU A 40 -55.25 25.37 40.77
C GLU A 40 -54.76 25.95 39.40
N ALA A 41 -55.43 25.85 38.25
CA ALA A 41 -56.61 25.11 37.71
C ALA A 41 -56.54 25.18 36.14
N VAL A 42 -57.47 24.76 35.25
CA VAL A 42 -58.86 24.23 35.32
C VAL A 42 -59.21 23.43 34.02
N ASN A 43 -60.33 22.70 34.02
CA ASN A 43 -61.09 22.13 32.88
C ASN A 43 -60.61 20.87 32.10
N THR A 44 -61.63 20.21 31.52
CA THR A 44 -61.72 18.84 30.95
C THR A 44 -62.95 18.81 29.97
N PRO A 45 -63.41 17.66 29.40
CA PRO A 45 -62.76 16.59 28.63
C PRO A 45 -63.53 16.30 27.30
N ASN A 46 -63.63 15.01 26.90
CA ASN A 46 -64.59 14.39 25.94
C ASN A 46 -64.29 14.51 24.41
N GLU A 47 -64.59 13.52 23.55
CA GLU A 47 -65.03 12.10 23.74
C GLU A 47 -64.72 11.25 22.47
N ALA A 48 -65.11 9.97 22.45
CA ALA A 48 -64.96 9.06 21.30
C ALA A 48 -66.27 8.34 20.92
N PRO A 49 -66.43 7.93 19.65
CA PRO A 49 -67.04 6.65 19.28
C PRO A 49 -66.20 5.90 18.21
N ALA A 50 -66.27 4.58 17.94
CA ALA A 50 -67.16 3.43 18.25
C ALA A 50 -67.82 2.81 16.99
N SER A 51 -67.99 1.49 17.01
CA SER A 51 -68.14 0.54 15.88
C SER A 51 -69.56 0.32 15.33
N VAL A 52 -69.69 -0.14 14.07
CA VAL A 52 -70.91 -0.77 13.50
C VAL A 52 -70.58 -1.90 12.49
N GLU A 53 -71.31 -3.01 12.56
CA GLU A 53 -71.54 -4.05 11.52
C GLU A 53 -73.08 -4.34 11.48
N PRO A 54 -73.60 -5.35 10.73
CA PRO A 54 -73.73 -5.45 9.27
C PRO A 54 -75.21 -5.64 8.81
N VAL A 55 -75.50 -5.70 7.50
CA VAL A 55 -76.84 -6.04 6.94
C VAL A 55 -76.72 -6.89 5.65
N GLU A 56 -77.74 -7.71 5.36
CA GLU A 56 -77.74 -8.85 4.41
C GLU A 56 -78.42 -8.65 3.04
N VAL A 57 -77.90 -9.40 2.03
CA VAL A 57 -78.61 -10.23 1.01
C VAL A 57 -79.62 -9.59 0.02
N ASN A 58 -79.38 -9.78 -1.31
CA ASN A 58 -80.20 -10.69 -2.14
C ASN A 58 -79.57 -11.11 -3.49
N GLU A 59 -80.16 -12.13 -4.14
CA GLU A 59 -79.65 -12.86 -5.31
C GLU A 59 -79.94 -12.22 -6.69
N ALA A 60 -79.09 -12.51 -7.68
CA ALA A 60 -79.45 -12.52 -9.11
C ALA A 60 -78.55 -13.49 -9.90
N ALA A 61 -79.14 -14.25 -10.83
CA ALA A 61 -78.47 -15.26 -11.67
C ALA A 61 -78.17 -14.70 -13.09
N PRO A 62 -77.44 -15.42 -13.97
CA PRO A 62 -76.41 -14.82 -14.82
C PRO A 62 -76.91 -14.12 -16.09
N SER A 63 -76.15 -13.10 -16.51
CA SER A 63 -76.17 -12.59 -17.88
C SER A 63 -74.81 -12.84 -18.55
N THR A 64 -74.83 -13.21 -19.83
CA THR A 64 -73.64 -13.60 -20.60
C THR A 64 -72.84 -12.37 -21.03
N VAL A 65 -71.72 -12.12 -20.36
CA VAL A 65 -70.71 -11.16 -20.83
C VAL A 65 -69.85 -11.85 -21.89
N ILE A 66 -69.77 -11.22 -23.07
CA ILE A 66 -68.90 -11.67 -24.17
C ILE A 66 -67.45 -11.36 -23.76
N GLY A 67 -66.58 -12.37 -23.80
CA GLY A 67 -65.17 -12.20 -23.43
C GLY A 67 -64.42 -11.27 -24.39
N ASP A 68 -63.66 -10.33 -23.82
CA ASP A 68 -62.75 -9.45 -24.56
C ASP A 68 -61.57 -10.28 -25.12
N PRO A 69 -61.28 -10.26 -26.43
CA PRO A 69 -60.19 -11.04 -27.03
C PRO A 69 -58.77 -10.66 -26.58
N LEU A 70 -58.58 -9.59 -25.80
CA LEU A 70 -57.26 -9.04 -25.45
C LEU A 70 -56.72 -9.44 -24.07
N LEU A 71 -57.42 -10.29 -23.32
CA LEU A 71 -56.85 -10.96 -22.14
C LEU A 71 -56.17 -12.27 -22.53
N GLU A 72 -54.92 -12.17 -23.00
CA GLU A 72 -54.03 -13.34 -23.02
C GLU A 72 -53.88 -13.90 -21.60
N ALA A 73 -54.27 -15.15 -21.39
CA ALA A 73 -54.00 -15.84 -20.13
C ALA A 73 -52.48 -15.91 -19.93
N PRO A 74 -51.98 -15.73 -18.68
CA PRO A 74 -50.54 -15.68 -18.43
C PRO A 74 -49.89 -16.98 -18.90
N VAL A 75 -49.07 -16.87 -19.95
CA VAL A 75 -48.31 -18.01 -20.48
C VAL A 75 -47.33 -18.45 -19.39
N VAL A 76 -47.68 -19.55 -18.71
CA VAL A 76 -46.80 -20.21 -17.75
C VAL A 76 -45.62 -20.76 -18.52
N LYS A 77 -44.57 -19.94 -18.66
CA LYS A 77 -43.29 -20.36 -19.21
C LYS A 77 -42.79 -21.52 -18.35
N ASN A 78 -42.82 -22.72 -18.92
CA ASN A 78 -42.42 -23.96 -18.25
C ASN A 78 -40.88 -24.06 -18.25
N ASN A 79 -40.24 -23.04 -17.64
CA ASN A 79 -38.81 -22.84 -17.63
C ASN A 79 -38.11 -24.09 -17.05
N PRO A 80 -37.22 -24.74 -17.81
CA PRO A 80 -36.50 -25.93 -17.34
C PRO A 80 -35.47 -25.61 -16.25
N PHE A 81 -35.02 -24.35 -16.16
CA PHE A 81 -34.14 -23.89 -15.10
C PHE A 81 -34.80 -22.90 -14.15
N GLN A 82 -34.45 -23.01 -12.87
CA GLN A 82 -34.51 -21.90 -11.92
C GLN A 82 -33.09 -21.32 -11.81
N ILE A 83 -32.95 -20.00 -12.01
CA ILE A 83 -31.67 -19.30 -11.98
C ILE A 83 -31.70 -18.32 -10.79
N GLU A 84 -31.03 -18.72 -9.71
CA GLU A 84 -30.86 -17.97 -8.47
C GLU A 84 -29.54 -17.17 -8.59
N VAL A 85 -29.54 -15.84 -8.48
CA VAL A 85 -28.32 -15.02 -8.67
C VAL A 85 -28.08 -14.16 -7.45
N GLU A 86 -26.86 -14.20 -6.90
CA GLU A 86 -26.39 -13.29 -5.85
C GLU A 86 -25.43 -12.27 -6.49
N PHE A 87 -25.82 -11.01 -6.50
CA PHE A 87 -25.11 -9.93 -7.21
C PHE A 87 -25.19 -8.60 -6.46
N ARG A 88 -24.48 -7.59 -6.98
CA ARG A 88 -24.46 -6.23 -6.45
C ARG A 88 -25.39 -5.33 -7.25
N GLU A 89 -26.46 -4.86 -6.61
CA GLU A 89 -27.45 -3.94 -7.22
C GLU A 89 -26.87 -2.56 -7.57
N ARG A 90 -25.84 -2.12 -6.84
CA ARG A 90 -25.06 -0.91 -7.12
C ARG A 90 -23.58 -1.29 -7.26
N VAL A 91 -22.90 -0.77 -8.28
CA VAL A 91 -21.46 -1.00 -8.53
C VAL A 91 -20.77 0.28 -9.00
N CYS A 92 -19.49 0.48 -8.65
CA CYS A 92 -18.74 1.68 -9.00
C CYS A 92 -17.35 1.38 -9.58
N TYR A 93 -16.67 2.42 -10.11
CA TYR A 93 -15.33 2.30 -10.69
C TYR A 93 -14.28 1.74 -9.71
N ALA A 94 -14.41 2.00 -8.41
CA ALA A 94 -13.50 1.44 -7.41
C ALA A 94 -13.55 -0.10 -7.37
N LEU A 95 -14.74 -0.71 -7.47
CA LEU A 95 -14.89 -2.16 -7.58
C LEU A 95 -14.27 -2.69 -8.89
N ALA A 96 -14.48 -2.00 -10.01
CA ALA A 96 -13.94 -2.37 -11.31
C ALA A 96 -12.40 -2.38 -11.32
N TYR A 97 -11.80 -1.25 -10.91
CA TYR A 97 -10.35 -1.06 -10.85
C TYR A 97 -9.66 -2.05 -9.90
N ASN A 98 -10.29 -2.32 -8.74
CA ASN A 98 -9.85 -3.33 -7.77
C ASN A 98 -10.30 -4.76 -8.12
N LYS A 99 -10.87 -4.97 -9.31
CA LYS A 99 -11.20 -6.29 -9.89
C LYS A 99 -12.15 -7.12 -9.02
N VAL A 100 -13.01 -6.44 -8.27
CA VAL A 100 -14.00 -7.04 -7.37
C VAL A 100 -15.17 -7.62 -8.19
N PRO A 101 -15.66 -8.84 -7.89
CA PRO A 101 -16.80 -9.41 -8.60
C PRO A 101 -18.09 -8.60 -8.40
N THR A 102 -18.85 -8.46 -9.49
CA THR A 102 -20.22 -7.88 -9.49
C THR A 102 -21.26 -8.94 -9.15
N VAL A 103 -21.04 -10.17 -9.61
CA VAL A 103 -21.82 -11.35 -9.24
C VAL A 103 -20.98 -12.19 -8.29
N ARG A 104 -21.58 -12.69 -7.20
CA ARG A 104 -20.93 -13.57 -6.22
C ARG A 104 -21.18 -15.04 -6.54
N THR A 105 -22.42 -15.41 -6.81
CA THR A 105 -22.81 -16.77 -7.18
C THR A 105 -23.93 -16.77 -8.22
N ILE A 106 -23.90 -17.75 -9.14
CA ILE A 106 -25.05 -18.10 -9.99
C ILE A 106 -25.41 -19.55 -9.72
N GLY A 107 -26.63 -19.75 -9.23
CA GLY A 107 -27.21 -21.05 -8.93
C GLY A 107 -28.18 -21.48 -10.00
N VAL A 108 -27.85 -22.53 -10.75
CA VAL A 108 -28.74 -23.11 -11.77
C VAL A 108 -29.34 -24.41 -11.21
N ARG A 109 -30.67 -24.52 -11.19
CA ARG A 109 -31.40 -25.72 -10.75
C ARG A 109 -32.26 -26.27 -11.90
N ASN A 110 -32.12 -27.56 -12.20
CA ASN A 110 -32.94 -28.25 -13.20
C ASN A 110 -34.31 -28.61 -12.60
N LEU A 111 -35.39 -28.04 -13.10
CA LEU A 111 -36.72 -28.18 -12.50
C LEU A 111 -37.49 -29.42 -13.00
N ASN A 112 -37.41 -29.73 -14.28
CA ASN A 112 -38.30 -30.68 -14.95
C ASN A 112 -37.59 -31.83 -15.67
N GLY A 113 -36.26 -31.93 -15.55
CA GLY A 113 -35.48 -33.10 -15.99
C GLY A 113 -35.30 -33.22 -17.51
N GLY A 114 -35.82 -32.27 -18.29
CA GLY A 114 -35.71 -32.26 -19.76
C GLY A 114 -34.31 -31.95 -20.31
N VAL A 115 -33.38 -31.50 -19.45
CA VAL A 115 -32.01 -31.15 -19.83
C VAL A 115 -30.99 -32.10 -19.17
N SER A 116 -29.99 -32.51 -19.95
CA SER A 116 -28.88 -33.39 -19.55
C SER A 116 -27.67 -33.17 -20.45
N GLY A 117 -26.49 -33.62 -20.02
CA GLY A 117 -25.22 -33.26 -20.66
C GLY A 117 -24.78 -31.85 -20.25
N GLN A 118 -23.99 -31.19 -21.08
CA GLN A 118 -23.42 -29.88 -20.72
C GLN A 118 -24.39 -28.72 -20.96
N ILE A 119 -24.29 -27.73 -20.09
CA ILE A 119 -24.94 -26.43 -20.20
C ILE A 119 -23.87 -25.33 -20.16
N THR A 120 -24.14 -24.24 -20.88
CA THR A 120 -23.30 -23.03 -20.89
C THR A 120 -24.05 -21.91 -20.20
N VAL A 121 -23.46 -21.36 -19.14
CA VAL A 121 -23.92 -20.13 -18.48
C VAL A 121 -23.14 -18.96 -19.06
N GLU A 122 -23.81 -18.18 -19.89
CA GLU A 122 -23.35 -16.86 -20.33
C GLU A 122 -23.69 -15.80 -19.26
N VAL A 123 -22.75 -14.88 -19.03
CA VAL A 123 -22.97 -13.68 -18.20
C VAL A 123 -22.41 -12.45 -18.93
N SER A 124 -23.22 -11.40 -19.07
CA SER A 124 -22.79 -10.09 -19.58
C SER A 124 -23.59 -8.96 -18.91
N MET A 125 -23.19 -7.71 -19.10
CA MET A 125 -24.04 -6.56 -18.77
C MET A 125 -24.26 -5.69 -20.02
N LYS A 126 -25.43 -5.07 -20.12
CA LYS A 126 -25.79 -4.16 -21.21
C LYS A 126 -26.23 -2.81 -20.64
N TRP A 127 -25.87 -1.71 -21.29
CA TRP A 127 -26.32 -0.35 -20.93
C TRP A 127 -26.43 0.56 -22.16
N SER A 128 -26.97 1.76 -21.96
CA SER A 128 -27.08 2.80 -23.00
C SER A 128 -26.11 3.97 -22.83
N ALA A 129 -25.26 3.97 -21.79
CA ALA A 129 -24.38 5.09 -21.46
C ALA A 129 -23.08 5.14 -22.29
N SER A 130 -22.65 4.01 -22.87
CA SER A 130 -21.45 3.91 -23.71
C SER A 130 -21.55 2.72 -24.66
N GLU A 131 -20.88 2.81 -25.82
CA GLU A 131 -20.65 1.70 -26.74
C GLU A 131 -19.91 0.54 -26.05
N ILE A 132 -18.93 0.87 -25.19
CA ILE A 132 -18.21 -0.11 -24.37
C ILE A 132 -19.15 -0.55 -23.25
N GLN A 133 -19.52 -1.83 -23.23
CA GLN A 133 -20.42 -2.39 -22.23
C GLN A 133 -19.70 -2.57 -20.87
N PRO A 134 -20.40 -2.40 -19.73
CA PRO A 134 -19.74 -2.28 -18.43
C PRO A 134 -19.22 -3.63 -17.90
N MET A 135 -19.68 -4.75 -18.45
CA MET A 135 -19.12 -6.08 -18.25
C MET A 135 -19.05 -6.80 -19.60
N ARG A 136 -17.85 -7.25 -19.99
CA ARG A 136 -17.67 -8.12 -21.16
C ARG A 136 -18.45 -9.42 -21.02
N LYS A 137 -18.73 -10.11 -22.13
CA LYS A 137 -19.28 -11.47 -22.09
C LYS A 137 -18.30 -12.45 -21.43
N PHE A 138 -18.81 -13.28 -20.53
CA PHE A 138 -18.17 -14.46 -19.94
C PHE A 138 -19.03 -15.70 -20.24
N GLU A 139 -18.39 -16.86 -20.37
CA GLU A 139 -19.06 -18.16 -20.57
C GLU A 139 -18.50 -19.18 -19.58
N VAL A 140 -19.37 -20.03 -19.03
CA VAL A 140 -18.98 -21.15 -18.15
C VAL A 140 -19.66 -22.41 -18.64
N VAL A 141 -18.89 -23.44 -18.99
CA VAL A 141 -19.42 -24.77 -19.35
C VAL A 141 -19.36 -25.67 -18.12
N LEU A 142 -20.48 -26.34 -17.84
CA LEU A 142 -20.63 -27.27 -16.72
C LEU A 142 -21.66 -28.36 -17.06
N GLU A 143 -21.62 -29.49 -16.36
CA GLU A 143 -22.65 -30.52 -16.50
C GLU A 143 -23.98 -30.05 -15.90
N ALA A 144 -25.09 -30.35 -16.57
CA ALA A 144 -26.43 -30.06 -16.08
C ALA A 144 -26.68 -30.79 -14.75
N PRO A 145 -27.19 -30.11 -13.71
CA PRO A 145 -27.61 -30.80 -12.50
C PRO A 145 -28.79 -31.72 -12.82
N VAL A 146 -28.86 -32.88 -12.16
CA VAL A 146 -30.01 -33.79 -12.29
C VAL A 146 -31.28 -33.11 -11.74
N MET A 147 -32.45 -33.59 -12.17
CA MET A 147 -33.75 -33.03 -11.77
C MET A 147 -33.86 -32.77 -10.26
N GLY A 148 -34.27 -31.55 -9.90
CA GLY A 148 -34.39 -31.04 -8.52
C GLY A 148 -33.09 -30.48 -7.93
N GLN A 149 -31.92 -30.92 -8.40
CA GLN A 149 -30.63 -30.47 -7.89
C GLN A 149 -30.18 -29.12 -8.48
N LYS A 150 -29.27 -28.47 -7.76
CA LYS A 150 -28.70 -27.16 -8.06
C LYS A 150 -27.18 -27.27 -8.20
N VAL A 151 -26.62 -26.67 -9.24
CA VAL A 151 -25.19 -26.41 -9.40
C VAL A 151 -24.90 -24.93 -9.12
N ILE A 152 -23.72 -24.62 -8.61
CA ILE A 152 -23.30 -23.24 -8.29
C ILE A 152 -22.06 -22.89 -9.10
N VAL A 153 -22.16 -21.79 -9.84
CA VAL A 153 -21.04 -21.12 -10.49
C VAL A 153 -20.51 -20.04 -9.55
N ASP A 154 -19.22 -20.12 -9.21
CA ASP A 154 -18.51 -19.09 -8.47
C ASP A 154 -18.36 -17.83 -9.35
N GLY A 155 -18.69 -16.66 -8.78
CA GLY A 155 -18.74 -15.40 -9.51
C GLY A 155 -17.42 -14.66 -9.67
N GLN A 156 -16.29 -15.18 -9.15
CA GLN A 156 -15.02 -14.46 -9.06
C GLN A 156 -14.50 -13.88 -10.38
N GLN A 157 -14.91 -14.39 -11.53
CA GLN A 157 -14.54 -13.88 -12.84
C GLN A 157 -15.47 -12.77 -13.38
N PHE A 158 -16.72 -12.68 -12.93
CA PHE A 158 -17.74 -11.76 -13.43
C PHE A 158 -17.51 -10.33 -12.91
N ARG A 159 -16.53 -9.67 -13.54
CA ARG A 159 -15.99 -8.35 -13.18
C ARG A 159 -16.31 -7.33 -14.26
N LEU A 160 -16.48 -6.08 -13.83
CA LEU A 160 -16.64 -4.94 -14.74
C LEU A 160 -15.37 -4.69 -15.57
N ASP A 161 -15.54 -4.02 -16.70
CA ASP A 161 -14.45 -3.41 -17.46
C ASP A 161 -14.24 -1.97 -16.96
N ASP A 162 -13.11 -1.68 -16.33
CA ASP A 162 -12.84 -0.35 -15.79
C ASP A 162 -12.65 0.71 -16.90
N THR A 163 -12.31 0.29 -18.13
CA THR A 163 -12.27 1.15 -19.32
C THR A 163 -13.66 1.69 -19.68
N ALA A 164 -14.72 0.90 -19.47
CA ALA A 164 -16.09 1.33 -19.73
C ALA A 164 -16.58 2.41 -18.76
N LEU A 165 -16.08 2.39 -17.52
CA LEU A 165 -16.46 3.30 -16.44
C LEU A 165 -15.52 4.52 -16.29
N VAL A 166 -14.37 4.54 -16.97
CA VAL A 166 -13.26 5.49 -16.69
C VAL A 166 -13.62 6.98 -16.85
N ASP A 167 -14.56 7.29 -17.75
CA ASP A 167 -15.10 8.62 -18.06
C ASP A 167 -16.59 8.77 -17.66
N LEU A 168 -17.16 7.82 -16.92
CA LEU A 168 -18.55 7.90 -16.47
C LEU A 168 -18.68 8.98 -15.38
N THR A 169 -19.44 10.04 -15.65
CA THR A 169 -19.62 11.20 -14.75
C THR A 169 -20.93 11.17 -13.97
N GLU A 170 -21.96 10.47 -14.45
CA GLU A 170 -23.26 10.30 -13.80
C GLU A 170 -23.67 8.83 -13.78
N SER A 171 -24.53 8.46 -12.83
CA SER A 171 -24.98 7.09 -12.63
C SER A 171 -25.85 6.60 -13.79
N ALA A 172 -25.53 5.41 -14.32
CA ALA A 172 -26.18 4.82 -15.47
C ALA A 172 -26.88 3.50 -15.10
N PRO A 173 -28.17 3.31 -15.46
CA PRO A 173 -28.81 2.01 -15.35
C PRO A 173 -28.20 1.04 -16.36
N ALA A 174 -27.90 -0.16 -15.90
CA ALA A 174 -27.45 -1.29 -16.69
C ALA A 174 -28.27 -2.53 -16.34
N GLN A 175 -28.19 -3.53 -17.20
CA GLN A 175 -28.89 -4.80 -17.02
C GLN A 175 -27.88 -5.94 -17.10
N LEU A 176 -27.76 -6.70 -16.01
CA LEU A 176 -27.08 -7.98 -15.97
C LEU A 176 -27.93 -9.01 -16.72
N VAL A 177 -27.33 -9.64 -17.71
CA VAL A 177 -27.92 -10.69 -18.54
C VAL A 177 -27.26 -12.01 -18.16
N ILE A 178 -28.07 -12.96 -17.69
CA ILE A 178 -27.63 -14.33 -17.42
C ILE A 178 -28.40 -15.24 -18.38
N THR A 179 -27.69 -15.95 -19.25
CA THR A 179 -28.31 -16.87 -20.21
C THR A 179 -27.79 -18.27 -19.99
N VAL A 180 -28.70 -19.24 -19.88
CA VAL A 180 -28.36 -20.67 -19.80
C VAL A 180 -28.76 -21.34 -21.11
N HIS A 181 -27.78 -21.92 -21.80
CA HIS A 181 -27.96 -22.72 -23.01
C HIS A 181 -27.69 -24.19 -22.73
N ASP A 182 -28.31 -25.10 -23.48
CA ASP A 182 -27.94 -26.53 -23.52
C ASP A 182 -27.46 -26.99 -24.91
N GLN A 183 -27.01 -28.24 -25.01
CA GLN A 183 -26.56 -28.84 -26.27
C GLN A 183 -27.69 -29.14 -27.27
N ALA A 184 -28.97 -29.08 -26.88
CA ALA A 184 -30.13 -29.31 -27.72
C ALA A 184 -30.69 -28.00 -28.35
N GLY A 185 -30.14 -26.85 -27.99
CA GLY A 185 -30.58 -25.53 -28.48
C GLY A 185 -31.66 -24.87 -27.64
N LEU A 186 -31.89 -25.35 -26.41
CA LEU A 186 -32.64 -24.61 -25.40
C LEU A 186 -31.88 -23.35 -25.00
N GLU A 187 -32.60 -22.25 -24.82
CA GLU A 187 -32.08 -21.02 -24.22
C GLU A 187 -33.06 -20.49 -23.15
N GLN A 188 -32.53 -20.14 -21.98
CA GLN A 188 -33.26 -19.39 -20.96
C GLN A 188 -32.44 -18.18 -20.50
N THR A 189 -32.90 -16.98 -20.85
CA THR A 189 -32.31 -15.70 -20.43
C THR A 189 -33.08 -15.08 -19.27
N GLU A 190 -32.35 -14.66 -18.24
CA GLU A 190 -32.81 -13.89 -17.08
C GLU A 190 -32.12 -12.53 -17.02
N PHE A 191 -32.83 -11.52 -16.54
CA PHE A 191 -32.37 -10.14 -16.45
C PHE A 191 -32.41 -9.64 -15.01
N ARG A 192 -31.38 -8.91 -14.56
CA ARG A 192 -31.37 -8.21 -13.27
C ARG A 192 -30.86 -6.78 -13.49
N ASP A 193 -31.56 -5.80 -12.96
CA ASP A 193 -31.16 -4.40 -13.11
C ASP A 193 -30.06 -4.05 -12.10
N ILE A 194 -29.07 -3.27 -12.54
CA ILE A 194 -27.90 -2.84 -11.76
C ILE A 194 -27.65 -1.35 -12.05
N LEU A 195 -27.42 -0.56 -11.01
CA LEU A 195 -26.98 0.82 -11.16
C LEU A 195 -25.45 0.90 -11.19
N VAL A 196 -24.89 1.36 -12.32
CA VAL A 196 -23.45 1.60 -12.48
C VAL A 196 -23.17 3.05 -12.11
N LEU A 197 -22.25 3.26 -11.17
CA LEU A 197 -21.96 4.55 -10.55
C LEU A 197 -20.67 5.15 -11.10
N PRO A 198 -20.57 6.50 -11.17
CA PRO A 198 -19.47 7.20 -11.81
C PRO A 198 -18.12 7.03 -11.08
N ARG A 199 -17.04 7.48 -11.73
CA ARG A 199 -15.65 7.33 -11.26
C ARG A 199 -15.45 7.78 -9.81
N ASP A 200 -16.11 8.87 -9.43
CA ASP A 200 -15.98 9.57 -8.16
C ASP A 200 -16.96 9.10 -7.08
N GLN A 201 -17.87 8.16 -7.37
CA GLN A 201 -18.88 7.72 -6.39
C GLN A 201 -18.41 6.53 -5.52
N TRP A 202 -18.30 6.80 -4.22
CA TRP A 202 -18.18 5.81 -3.16
C TRP A 202 -19.52 5.10 -2.91
N ILE A 203 -19.46 3.86 -2.39
CA ILE A 203 -20.62 3.02 -2.05
C ILE A 203 -20.53 2.57 -0.59
N ASN A 204 -21.66 2.59 0.14
CA ASN A 204 -21.73 2.07 1.50
C ASN A 204 -21.89 0.53 1.53
N ASP A 205 -20.96 -0.19 0.88
CA ASP A 205 -20.99 -1.65 0.85
C ASP A 205 -20.48 -2.25 2.16
N ARG A 206 -21.42 -2.58 3.06
CA ARG A 206 -21.11 -3.22 4.35
C ARG A 206 -20.44 -4.59 4.24
N SER A 207 -20.43 -5.21 3.06
CA SER A 207 -19.75 -6.49 2.80
C SER A 207 -18.30 -6.35 2.34
N PHE A 208 -17.86 -5.13 2.02
CA PHE A 208 -16.51 -4.85 1.51
C PHE A 208 -16.09 -3.40 1.81
N PHE A 209 -16.27 -2.98 3.07
CA PHE A 209 -15.99 -1.62 3.55
C PHE A 209 -14.58 -1.12 3.19
N GLU A 210 -13.61 -2.03 3.12
CA GLU A 210 -12.22 -1.73 2.77
C GLU A 210 -12.04 -1.10 1.39
N ILE A 211 -13.02 -1.18 0.48
CA ILE A 211 -12.99 -0.44 -0.80
C ILE A 211 -12.91 1.09 -0.61
N THR A 212 -13.30 1.59 0.56
CA THR A 212 -13.14 3.00 0.95
C THR A 212 -11.68 3.45 0.88
N SER A 213 -10.72 2.54 1.09
CA SER A 213 -9.28 2.84 0.94
C SER A 213 -8.90 3.27 -0.47
N ALA A 214 -9.59 2.80 -1.52
CA ALA A 214 -9.32 3.22 -2.89
C ALA A 214 -9.55 4.74 -3.14
N PHE A 215 -10.32 5.41 -2.29
CA PHE A 215 -10.52 6.87 -2.33
C PHE A 215 -9.48 7.64 -1.50
N VAL A 216 -8.60 6.94 -0.78
CA VAL A 216 -7.40 7.50 -0.15
C VAL A 216 -6.26 7.43 -1.14
N GLN A 217 -5.70 8.57 -1.50
CA GLN A 217 -4.75 8.72 -2.61
C GLN A 217 -3.44 9.35 -2.10
N PRO A 218 -2.56 8.60 -1.41
CA PRO A 218 -1.33 9.15 -0.82
C PRO A 218 -0.41 9.80 -1.86
N ASN A 219 -0.27 9.14 -3.02
CA ASN A 219 0.52 9.64 -4.15
C ASN A 219 -0.19 10.73 -5.00
N HIS A 220 -1.29 11.32 -4.52
CA HIS A 220 -2.01 12.38 -5.25
C HIS A 220 -1.17 13.68 -5.28
N PRO A 221 -0.97 14.35 -6.45
CA PRO A 221 -0.04 15.49 -6.58
C PRO A 221 -0.24 16.65 -5.58
N ALA A 222 -1.48 16.89 -5.14
CA ALA A 222 -1.77 17.92 -4.14
C ALA A 222 -1.23 17.61 -2.73
N VAL A 223 -1.00 16.34 -2.37
CA VAL A 223 -0.49 15.94 -1.04
C VAL A 223 0.88 16.56 -0.76
N THR A 224 1.75 16.65 -1.77
CA THR A 224 3.10 17.24 -1.63
C THR A 224 3.06 18.65 -1.06
N GLN A 225 2.07 19.48 -1.44
CA GLN A 225 1.95 20.83 -0.91
C GLN A 225 1.48 20.83 0.56
N ILE A 226 0.53 19.94 0.92
CA ILE A 226 0.08 19.79 2.30
C ILE A 226 1.22 19.35 3.22
N LEU A 227 2.07 18.45 2.74
CA LEU A 227 3.24 17.98 3.49
C LEU A 227 4.34 19.04 3.63
N GLN A 228 4.53 19.92 2.64
CA GLN A 228 5.43 21.09 2.77
C GLN A 228 4.92 22.10 3.82
N ASP A 229 3.62 22.35 3.84
CA ASP A 229 2.99 23.21 4.85
C ASP A 229 3.09 22.59 6.26
N ALA A 230 2.81 21.29 6.38
CA ALA A 230 2.94 20.54 7.63
C ALA A 230 4.39 20.50 8.14
N SER A 231 5.35 20.27 7.25
CA SER A 231 6.79 20.34 7.52
C SER A 231 7.21 21.72 8.05
N SER A 232 6.62 22.79 7.51
CA SER A 232 6.83 24.17 7.98
C SER A 232 6.22 24.42 9.37
N ILE A 233 5.05 23.83 9.66
CA ILE A 233 4.41 23.86 10.98
C ILE A 233 5.27 23.09 12.02
N LEU A 234 5.76 21.90 11.69
CA LEU A 234 6.66 21.13 12.56
C LEU A 234 7.96 21.90 12.84
N MET A 235 8.54 22.55 11.83
CA MET A 235 9.74 23.38 12.02
C MET A 235 9.50 24.56 12.97
N ARG A 236 8.33 25.21 12.86
CA ARG A 236 7.90 26.29 13.76
C ARG A 236 7.80 25.80 15.20
N ASP A 237 7.10 24.68 15.43
CA ASP A 237 6.61 24.28 16.76
C ASP A 237 7.53 23.29 17.49
N THR A 238 8.27 22.45 16.76
CA THR A 238 9.13 21.37 17.30
C THR A 238 10.61 21.51 16.92
N LYS A 239 10.97 22.50 16.08
CA LYS A 239 12.33 22.73 15.55
C LYS A 239 12.90 21.59 14.68
N SER A 240 12.05 20.69 14.19
CA SER A 240 12.39 19.68 13.18
C SER A 240 11.31 19.66 12.10
N SER A 241 11.70 19.87 10.85
CA SER A 241 10.82 19.83 9.68
C SER A 241 10.52 18.40 9.19
N SER A 242 11.16 17.38 9.76
CA SER A 242 11.14 16.01 9.22
C SER A 242 9.78 15.32 9.32
N LEU A 243 9.38 14.63 8.25
CA LEU A 243 8.18 13.78 8.16
C LEU A 243 8.61 12.31 8.21
N GLU A 244 9.17 11.91 9.35
CA GLU A 244 9.85 10.63 9.57
C GLU A 244 8.91 9.46 9.95
N GLY A 245 7.59 9.62 9.80
CA GLY A 245 6.59 8.66 10.23
C GLY A 245 6.77 8.24 11.69
N TYR A 246 7.19 6.99 11.89
CA TYR A 246 7.38 6.36 13.20
C TYR A 246 8.82 6.38 13.74
N GLN A 247 9.82 6.87 13.00
CA GLN A 247 11.24 6.68 13.34
C GLN A 247 11.63 7.29 14.70
N SER A 248 11.10 8.48 15.03
CA SER A 248 11.30 9.12 16.34
C SER A 248 10.16 8.85 17.34
N GLY A 249 9.40 7.77 17.17
CA GLY A 249 8.45 7.25 18.15
C GLY A 249 7.08 7.97 18.21
N PRO A 250 6.22 7.56 19.16
CA PRO A 250 4.79 7.92 19.15
C PRO A 250 4.48 9.39 19.40
N GLU A 251 5.34 10.12 20.13
CA GLU A 251 5.18 11.58 20.24
C GLU A 251 5.41 12.26 18.89
N ARG A 252 6.38 11.78 18.08
CA ARG A 252 6.64 12.34 16.76
C ARG A 252 5.51 12.03 15.77
N ALA A 253 4.98 10.81 15.79
CA ALA A 253 3.81 10.45 15.00
C ALA A 253 2.60 11.36 15.32
N ALA A 254 2.33 11.62 16.61
CA ALA A 254 1.29 12.54 17.04
C ALA A 254 1.52 13.99 16.57
N GLN A 255 2.76 14.49 16.62
CA GLN A 255 3.14 15.80 16.10
C GLN A 255 2.90 15.89 14.57
N ILE A 256 3.33 14.88 13.81
CA ILE A 256 3.18 14.84 12.34
C ILE A 256 1.70 14.87 11.95
N GLY A 257 0.85 14.02 12.54
CA GLY A 257 -0.59 14.04 12.26
C GLY A 257 -1.24 15.38 12.59
N ALA A 258 -0.90 15.96 13.76
CA ALA A 258 -1.41 17.27 14.16
C ALA A 258 -1.02 18.39 13.18
N ALA A 259 0.22 18.38 12.67
CA ALA A 259 0.69 19.37 11.70
C ALA A 259 0.02 19.21 10.33
N ILE A 260 -0.25 17.98 9.89
CA ILE A 260 -1.00 17.69 8.65
C ILE A 260 -2.45 18.16 8.76
N PHE A 261 -3.10 17.94 9.91
CA PHE A 261 -4.44 18.46 10.19
C PHE A 261 -4.47 20.01 10.09
N MET A 262 -3.50 20.69 10.70
CA MET A 262 -3.39 22.15 10.63
C MET A 262 -3.08 22.66 9.20
N ALA A 263 -2.30 21.92 8.41
CA ALA A 263 -2.01 22.27 7.01
C ALA A 263 -3.26 22.19 6.11
N LEU A 264 -4.11 21.17 6.30
CA LEU A 264 -5.40 21.04 5.62
C LEU A 264 -6.39 22.14 6.07
N GLN A 265 -6.46 22.41 7.37
CA GLN A 265 -7.27 23.47 7.97
C GLN A 265 -6.89 24.88 7.45
N GLY A 266 -5.63 25.12 7.09
CA GLY A 266 -5.22 26.36 6.43
C GLY A 266 -5.78 26.55 5.01
N ARG A 267 -6.35 25.50 4.40
CA ARG A 267 -6.75 25.46 2.98
C ARG A 267 -8.23 25.16 2.75
N ILE A 268 -8.93 24.58 3.70
CA ILE A 268 -10.34 24.18 3.60
C ILE A 268 -11.16 25.01 4.60
N ASP A 269 -12.18 25.74 4.15
CA ASP A 269 -12.94 26.69 4.98
C ASP A 269 -14.48 26.52 4.96
N ARG A 270 -14.99 25.48 4.29
CA ARG A 270 -16.42 25.11 4.32
C ARG A 270 -16.63 23.60 4.44
N TYR A 271 -17.53 23.22 5.34
CA TYR A 271 -18.15 21.89 5.33
C TYR A 271 -19.35 21.88 4.37
N ILE A 272 -19.68 20.71 3.80
CA ILE A 272 -20.90 20.46 3.02
C ILE A 272 -21.58 19.21 3.57
N ASP A 273 -22.87 19.28 3.88
CA ASP A 273 -23.66 18.10 4.23
C ASP A 273 -23.72 17.09 3.06
N PRO A 274 -23.50 15.79 3.30
CA PRO A 274 -23.68 14.77 2.28
C PRO A 274 -25.17 14.63 1.89
N PRO A 275 -25.49 14.08 0.70
CA PRO A 275 -26.87 13.81 0.30
C PRO A 275 -27.60 12.94 1.33
N ALA A 276 -28.87 13.20 1.60
CA ALA A 276 -29.62 12.52 2.66
C ALA A 276 -29.70 10.98 2.51
N SER A 277 -29.52 10.44 1.31
CA SER A 277 -29.51 8.99 1.04
C SER A 277 -28.12 8.33 1.14
N PHE A 278 -27.06 9.05 1.52
CA PHE A 278 -25.68 8.53 1.41
C PHE A 278 -25.40 7.29 2.29
N GLU A 279 -26.11 7.10 3.40
CA GLU A 279 -26.01 5.88 4.21
C GLU A 279 -26.55 4.61 3.50
N GLU A 280 -27.33 4.76 2.44
CA GLU A 280 -27.91 3.64 1.66
C GLU A 280 -27.34 3.55 0.24
N GLU A 281 -26.97 4.69 -0.35
CA GLU A 281 -26.57 4.78 -1.77
C GLU A 281 -25.10 5.14 -1.99
N GLY A 282 -24.41 5.61 -0.94
CA GLY A 282 -23.10 6.24 -1.05
C GLY A 282 -23.16 7.69 -1.54
N GLN A 283 -22.00 8.26 -1.89
CA GLN A 283 -21.88 9.68 -2.30
C GLN A 283 -20.74 9.87 -3.31
N LYS A 284 -20.84 10.90 -4.15
CA LYS A 284 -19.67 11.38 -4.92
C LYS A 284 -18.65 12.00 -3.96
N LEU A 285 -17.42 11.53 -4.03
CA LEU A 285 -16.28 12.04 -3.26
C LEU A 285 -15.40 12.93 -4.14
N ARG A 286 -15.02 14.08 -3.58
CA ARG A 286 -14.12 15.03 -4.23
C ARG A 286 -12.67 14.55 -4.07
N PRO A 287 -11.88 14.42 -5.15
CA PRO A 287 -10.44 14.21 -5.03
C PRO A 287 -9.76 15.40 -4.35
N LEU A 288 -8.56 15.19 -3.82
CA LEU A 288 -7.89 16.16 -2.93
C LEU A 288 -7.59 17.50 -3.62
N ASP A 289 -7.28 17.53 -4.92
CA ASP A 289 -7.16 18.80 -5.67
C ASP A 289 -8.47 19.58 -5.59
N ARG A 290 -9.60 18.94 -5.89
CA ARG A 290 -10.92 19.55 -5.89
C ARG A 290 -11.36 20.03 -4.50
N VAL A 291 -11.07 19.29 -3.43
CA VAL A 291 -11.34 19.72 -2.04
C VAL A 291 -10.56 21.00 -1.70
N LEU A 292 -9.32 21.13 -2.18
CA LEU A 292 -8.45 22.29 -1.92
C LEU A 292 -8.75 23.48 -2.84
N GLU A 293 -9.19 23.23 -4.09
CA GLU A 293 -9.53 24.25 -5.08
C GLU A 293 -10.93 24.85 -4.82
N GLU A 294 -11.93 24.02 -4.48
CA GLU A 294 -13.25 24.50 -4.02
C GLU A 294 -13.23 24.95 -2.53
N ARG A 295 -12.15 24.62 -1.80
CA ARG A 295 -11.93 24.87 -0.35
C ARG A 295 -12.99 24.24 0.57
N GLN A 296 -13.59 23.13 0.15
CA GLN A 296 -14.78 22.55 0.78
C GLN A 296 -14.91 21.04 0.56
N GLY A 297 -15.63 20.34 1.45
CA GLY A 297 -15.93 18.91 1.31
C GLY A 297 -16.93 18.37 2.34
N THR A 298 -17.42 17.15 2.10
CA THR A 298 -18.23 16.37 3.06
C THR A 298 -17.35 15.67 4.11
N CYS A 299 -17.96 15.04 5.12
CA CYS A 299 -17.24 14.34 6.19
C CYS A 299 -16.26 13.28 5.65
N LEU A 300 -16.68 12.55 4.60
CA LEU A 300 -15.87 11.52 3.95
C LEU A 300 -14.84 12.09 2.96
N ASP A 301 -15.13 13.21 2.27
CA ASP A 301 -14.10 13.96 1.51
C ASP A 301 -12.93 14.34 2.43
N LEU A 302 -13.25 14.91 3.60
CA LEU A 302 -12.29 15.39 4.59
C LEU A 302 -11.55 14.23 5.27
N ALA A 303 -12.23 13.10 5.51
CA ALA A 303 -11.62 11.88 6.03
C ALA A 303 -10.59 11.28 5.07
N CYS A 304 -10.94 11.13 3.78
CA CYS A 304 -10.04 10.64 2.74
C CYS A 304 -8.88 11.62 2.47
N ALA A 305 -9.14 12.94 2.48
CA ALA A 305 -8.11 13.98 2.34
C ALA A 305 -7.05 13.88 3.46
N TYR A 306 -7.48 13.78 4.73
CA TYR A 306 -6.57 13.66 5.87
C TYR A 306 -5.83 12.31 5.87
N ALA A 307 -6.52 11.20 5.59
CA ALA A 307 -5.91 9.88 5.47
C ALA A 307 -4.81 9.82 4.38
N SER A 308 -5.04 10.46 3.23
CA SER A 308 -4.08 10.49 2.11
C SER A 308 -2.77 11.15 2.53
N CYS A 309 -2.87 12.26 3.26
CA CYS A 309 -1.70 12.99 3.73
C CYS A 309 -0.97 12.27 4.88
N LEU A 310 -1.71 11.58 5.77
CA LEU A 310 -1.13 10.75 6.83
C LEU A 310 -0.32 9.58 6.26
N GLU A 311 -0.88 8.84 5.28
CA GLU A 311 -0.22 7.69 4.66
C GLU A 311 1.04 8.11 3.88
N GLN A 312 0.97 9.19 3.11
CA GLN A 312 2.13 9.73 2.40
C GLN A 312 3.22 10.29 3.34
N ALA A 313 2.88 10.59 4.61
CA ALA A 313 3.84 10.97 5.65
C ALA A 313 4.40 9.77 6.46
N GLY A 314 4.11 8.52 6.02
CA GLY A 314 4.61 7.31 6.68
C GLY A 314 3.90 6.95 7.98
N LEU A 315 2.65 7.41 8.17
CA LEU A 315 1.76 7.00 9.25
C LEU A 315 0.65 6.10 8.70
N ASN A 316 0.21 5.11 9.47
CA ASN A 316 -0.85 4.18 9.09
C ASN A 316 -2.23 4.78 9.46
N PRO A 317 -3.07 5.23 8.51
CA PRO A 317 -4.34 5.87 8.82
C PRO A 317 -5.51 4.88 8.94
N LEU A 318 -6.55 5.36 9.61
CA LEU A 318 -7.77 4.66 9.95
C LEU A 318 -8.97 5.55 9.60
N VAL A 319 -9.88 5.09 8.74
CA VAL A 319 -11.14 5.80 8.46
C VAL A 319 -12.28 5.14 9.25
N PHE A 320 -12.89 5.90 10.15
CA PHE A 320 -14.05 5.52 10.93
C PHE A 320 -15.33 5.92 10.19
N MET A 321 -16.30 5.02 10.18
CA MET A 321 -17.65 5.28 9.66
C MET A 321 -18.66 4.93 10.76
N VAL A 322 -19.51 5.90 11.10
CA VAL A 322 -20.63 5.75 12.05
C VAL A 322 -21.94 6.14 11.37
N HIS A 323 -23.08 6.10 12.07
CA HIS A 323 -24.32 6.68 11.54
C HIS A 323 -24.14 8.17 11.21
N GLY A 324 -24.57 8.57 10.01
CA GLY A 324 -24.53 9.94 9.50
C GLY A 324 -23.14 10.57 9.30
N HIS A 325 -22.02 9.90 9.62
CA HIS A 325 -20.73 10.58 9.73
C HIS A 325 -19.49 9.68 9.51
N ALA A 326 -18.38 10.29 9.11
CA ALA A 326 -17.07 9.67 8.94
C ALA A 326 -15.93 10.59 9.36
N PHE A 327 -14.90 10.04 10.01
CA PHE A 327 -13.73 10.77 10.51
C PHE A 327 -12.46 9.91 10.46
N THR A 328 -11.28 10.51 10.67
CA THR A 328 -9.99 9.83 10.45
C THR A 328 -9.10 9.84 11.70
N GLY A 329 -8.42 8.72 11.92
CA GLY A 329 -7.30 8.58 12.85
C GLY A 329 -6.08 7.93 12.22
N PHE A 330 -5.09 7.65 13.06
CA PHE A 330 -3.84 6.99 12.69
C PHE A 330 -3.22 6.28 13.91
N PHE A 331 -2.44 5.24 13.65
CA PHE A 331 -1.62 4.60 14.69
C PHE A 331 -0.47 5.50 15.11
N LEU A 332 -0.05 5.43 16.38
CA LEU A 332 1.14 6.13 16.89
C LEU A 332 2.44 5.34 16.73
N GLU A 333 2.37 4.06 16.35
CA GLU A 333 3.52 3.18 16.11
C GLU A 333 3.31 2.36 14.84
N GLU A 334 4.36 1.73 14.28
CA GLU A 334 4.22 0.80 13.16
C GLU A 334 3.61 -0.54 13.64
N ILE A 335 2.27 -0.59 13.71
CA ILE A 335 1.54 -1.73 14.27
C ILE A 335 1.24 -2.81 13.21
N ASP A 336 2.19 -3.71 13.00
CA ASP A 336 1.93 -5.02 12.35
C ASP A 336 1.41 -6.03 13.39
N ARG A 337 0.09 -6.02 13.62
CA ARG A 337 -0.60 -6.95 14.54
C ARG A 337 -1.56 -7.91 13.84
N GLY A 338 -1.50 -8.02 12.50
CA GLY A 338 -2.47 -8.80 11.74
C GLY A 338 -3.93 -8.33 11.90
N LEU A 339 -4.14 -7.03 12.16
CA LEU A 339 -5.48 -6.44 12.17
C LEU A 339 -6.06 -6.47 10.74
N PRO A 340 -7.35 -6.80 10.55
CA PRO A 340 -7.96 -6.84 9.23
C PRO A 340 -8.06 -5.45 8.59
N SER A 341 -8.22 -5.44 7.26
CA SER A 341 -8.51 -4.26 6.43
C SER A 341 -9.76 -3.51 6.86
N ALA A 342 -10.78 -4.22 7.36
CA ALA A 342 -12.00 -3.66 7.93
C ALA A 342 -12.33 -4.29 9.29
N ILE A 343 -12.67 -3.45 10.27
CA ILE A 343 -13.09 -3.84 11.63
C ILE A 343 -14.52 -3.34 11.84
N THR A 344 -15.48 -4.23 12.05
CA THR A 344 -16.90 -3.88 12.31
C THR A 344 -17.32 -4.05 13.78
N ASP A 345 -16.52 -4.72 14.61
CA ASP A 345 -16.76 -4.83 16.05
C ASP A 345 -16.42 -3.52 16.77
N PHE A 346 -17.44 -2.94 17.42
CA PHE A 346 -17.31 -1.74 18.25
C PHE A 346 -16.29 -1.93 19.38
N ASN A 347 -16.24 -3.11 20.02
CA ASN A 347 -15.37 -3.36 21.18
C ASN A 347 -13.89 -3.27 20.78
N THR A 348 -13.53 -3.82 19.63
CA THR A 348 -12.19 -3.71 19.04
C THR A 348 -11.85 -2.25 18.72
N ALA A 349 -12.76 -1.51 18.07
CA ALA A 349 -12.54 -0.10 17.71
C ALA A 349 -12.36 0.81 18.94
N ILE A 350 -13.21 0.70 19.97
CA ILE A 350 -13.07 1.48 21.20
C ILE A 350 -11.85 1.05 22.03
N THR A 351 -11.49 -0.23 22.02
CA THR A 351 -10.28 -0.72 22.70
C THR A 351 -9.02 -0.17 22.04
N LEU A 352 -8.96 -0.11 20.70
CA LEU A 352 -7.86 0.55 20.00
C LEU A 352 -7.75 2.03 20.42
N LEU A 353 -8.86 2.77 20.43
CA LEU A 353 -8.89 4.18 20.83
C LEU A 353 -8.42 4.41 22.28
N GLU A 354 -9.08 3.80 23.26
CA GLU A 354 -8.80 4.04 24.68
C GLU A 354 -7.52 3.33 25.18
N SER A 355 -6.91 2.45 24.38
CA SER A 355 -5.55 1.94 24.63
C SER A 355 -4.44 2.95 24.33
N GLY A 356 -4.75 4.05 23.63
CA GLY A 356 -3.77 5.06 23.22
C GLY A 356 -2.84 4.64 22.08
N LEU A 357 -3.09 3.50 21.43
CA LEU A 357 -2.33 3.03 20.26
C LEU A 357 -2.63 3.83 18.99
N ILE A 358 -3.76 4.54 18.97
CA ILE A 358 -4.22 5.40 17.88
C ILE A 358 -4.61 6.78 18.40
N ILE A 359 -4.51 7.79 17.54
CA ILE A 359 -5.21 9.07 17.71
C ILE A 359 -6.21 9.20 16.57
N ALA A 360 -7.48 9.46 16.88
CA ALA A 360 -8.51 9.85 15.92
C ALA A 360 -8.89 11.31 16.15
N ALA A 361 -9.24 12.03 15.08
CA ALA A 361 -9.64 13.44 15.13
C ALA A 361 -10.87 13.69 14.26
N GLU A 362 -11.76 14.54 14.75
CA GLU A 362 -12.93 15.00 14.02
C GLU A 362 -12.52 15.83 12.79
N THR A 363 -12.81 15.32 11.60
CA THR A 363 -12.36 15.90 10.32
C THR A 363 -13.20 17.08 9.88
N ILE A 364 -14.44 17.25 10.38
CA ILE A 364 -15.22 18.48 10.15
C ILE A 364 -14.51 19.69 10.79
N LEU A 365 -13.81 19.51 11.92
CA LEU A 365 -13.08 20.62 12.55
C LEU A 365 -11.85 21.11 11.76
N LEU A 366 -11.51 20.49 10.63
CA LEU A 366 -10.65 21.10 9.62
C LEU A 366 -11.24 22.43 9.14
N THR A 367 -12.57 22.56 9.01
CA THR A 367 -13.22 23.76 8.45
C THR A 367 -13.54 24.82 9.51
N GLU A 368 -13.41 24.51 10.80
CA GLU A 368 -13.75 25.40 11.92
C GLU A 368 -12.55 26.17 12.52
N ASN A 369 -11.34 26.01 11.97
CA ASN A 369 -10.11 26.60 12.51
C ASN A 369 -9.87 26.27 14.01
N LYS A 370 -10.20 25.04 14.43
CA LYS A 370 -10.02 24.56 15.81
C LYS A 370 -8.65 23.89 16.03
N PRO A 371 -8.06 24.01 17.23
CA PRO A 371 -6.88 23.23 17.61
C PRO A 371 -7.11 21.73 17.46
N PHE A 372 -6.11 20.99 16.99
CA PHE A 372 -6.16 19.53 16.83
C PHE A 372 -6.61 18.79 18.10
N ALA A 373 -6.26 19.29 19.29
CA ALA A 373 -6.70 18.71 20.56
C ALA A 373 -8.23 18.79 20.80
N GLU A 374 -8.92 19.80 20.24
CA GLU A 374 -10.40 19.83 20.25
C GLU A 374 -10.97 18.76 19.30
N ALA A 375 -10.37 18.58 18.13
CA ALA A 375 -10.77 17.55 17.16
C ALA A 375 -10.58 16.13 17.70
N VAL A 376 -9.48 15.85 18.40
CA VAL A 376 -9.28 14.58 19.11
C VAL A 376 -10.29 14.38 20.24
N THR A 377 -10.63 15.46 20.96
CA THR A 377 -11.62 15.39 22.05
C THR A 377 -13.05 15.16 21.53
N ALA A 378 -13.40 15.69 20.36
CA ALA A 378 -14.73 15.56 19.77
C ALA A 378 -15.11 14.11 19.42
N VAL A 379 -14.15 13.27 19.01
CA VAL A 379 -14.37 11.85 18.65
C VAL A 379 -15.03 11.05 19.79
N ARG A 380 -14.81 11.41 21.06
CA ARG A 380 -15.45 10.77 22.23
C ARG A 380 -16.98 10.99 22.36
N ARG A 381 -17.60 11.71 21.42
CA ARG A 381 -19.05 11.75 21.22
C ARG A 381 -19.47 10.56 20.36
N HIS A 382 -18.96 10.50 19.12
CA HIS A 382 -19.19 9.44 18.14
C HIS A 382 -18.74 8.04 18.62
N MET A 383 -17.73 7.94 19.47
CA MET A 383 -17.23 6.66 20.00
C MET A 383 -17.96 6.21 21.28
N ARG A 384 -19.28 6.45 21.34
CA ARG A 384 -20.18 5.92 22.37
C ARG A 384 -21.09 4.88 21.74
N ASP A 385 -21.22 3.72 22.37
CA ASP A 385 -22.29 2.80 22.03
C ASP A 385 -23.62 3.49 22.36
N SER A 386 -24.49 3.60 21.37
CA SER A 386 -25.83 4.19 21.49
C SER A 386 -25.85 5.66 21.94
N ASP A 387 -25.10 6.55 21.27
CA ASP A 387 -25.23 7.99 21.54
C ASP A 387 -26.65 8.47 21.15
N MET A 388 -27.42 8.92 22.14
CA MET A 388 -28.74 9.52 21.93
C MET A 388 -28.66 10.90 21.23
N SER A 389 -27.46 11.47 21.02
CA SER A 389 -27.31 12.60 20.09
C SER A 389 -27.38 12.16 18.62
N CYS A 390 -27.21 10.88 18.31
CA CYS A 390 -27.40 10.34 16.97
C CYS A 390 -28.89 10.08 16.71
N GLY A 391 -29.45 10.69 15.66
CA GLY A 391 -30.84 10.50 15.26
C GLY A 391 -31.15 9.03 14.90
N THR A 392 -30.23 8.35 14.22
CA THR A 392 -30.37 6.93 13.85
C THR A 392 -30.40 6.02 15.08
N CYS A 393 -29.51 6.23 16.06
CA CYS A 393 -29.55 5.48 17.33
C CYS A 393 -30.83 5.76 18.12
N SER A 394 -31.26 7.02 18.18
CA SER A 394 -32.53 7.41 18.83
C SER A 394 -33.74 6.72 18.18
N ALA A 395 -33.76 6.61 16.84
CA ALA A 395 -34.82 5.93 16.11
C ALA A 395 -34.81 4.40 16.33
N VAL A 396 -33.64 3.76 16.32
CA VAL A 396 -33.46 2.32 16.64
C VAL A 396 -33.99 2.00 18.04
N VAL A 397 -33.59 2.79 19.04
CA VAL A 397 -34.04 2.61 20.43
C VAL A 397 -35.54 2.87 20.58
N ALA A 398 -36.09 3.88 19.89
CA ALA A 398 -37.53 4.16 19.88
C ALA A 398 -38.37 3.05 19.20
N GLN A 399 -37.77 2.29 18.27
CA GLN A 399 -38.37 1.09 17.66
C GLN A 399 -38.19 -0.18 18.51
N GLY A 400 -37.53 -0.09 19.68
CA GLY A 400 -37.30 -1.21 20.59
C GLY A 400 -36.20 -2.19 20.14
N MET A 401 -35.43 -1.83 19.11
CA MET A 401 -34.36 -2.66 18.57
C MET A 401 -33.06 -2.54 19.39
N SER A 402 -32.23 -3.58 19.36
CA SER A 402 -30.95 -3.58 20.09
C SER A 402 -29.86 -2.82 19.34
N PRO A 403 -29.00 -2.07 20.06
CA PRO A 403 -27.73 -1.57 19.52
C PRO A 403 -26.81 -2.68 18.96
N LYS A 404 -27.00 -3.94 19.37
CA LYS A 404 -26.29 -5.09 18.79
C LYS A 404 -26.78 -5.48 17.40
N GLU A 405 -28.02 -5.16 17.08
CA GLU A 405 -28.64 -5.42 15.77
C GLU A 405 -28.36 -4.24 14.82
N HIS A 406 -28.31 -3.02 15.36
CA HIS A 406 -28.02 -1.78 14.61
C HIS A 406 -26.88 -0.97 15.27
N PRO A 407 -25.63 -1.45 15.23
CA PRO A 407 -24.49 -0.78 15.87
C PRO A 407 -24.23 0.61 15.29
N HIS A 408 -23.79 1.53 16.16
CA HIS A 408 -23.47 2.90 15.79
C HIS A 408 -22.23 3.00 14.89
N LEU A 409 -21.18 2.22 15.21
CA LEU A 409 -20.07 1.99 14.30
C LEU A 409 -20.57 1.14 13.11
N ARG A 410 -20.43 1.69 11.89
CA ARG A 410 -20.62 0.94 10.64
C ARG A 410 -19.37 0.11 10.33
N GLY A 411 -18.20 0.73 10.43
CA GLY A 411 -16.91 0.08 10.24
C GLY A 411 -15.74 1.02 10.47
N LEU A 412 -14.57 0.41 10.67
CA LEU A 412 -13.27 1.05 10.82
C LEU A 412 -12.34 0.44 9.77
N VAL A 413 -11.98 1.22 8.75
CA VAL A 413 -11.10 0.77 7.65
C VAL A 413 -9.66 1.10 7.98
N ASN A 414 -8.82 0.08 8.02
CA ASN A 414 -7.37 0.21 8.14
C ASN A 414 -6.78 0.40 6.75
N ILE A 415 -6.49 1.65 6.39
CA ILE A 415 -6.12 2.05 5.02
C ILE A 415 -4.84 1.31 4.58
N SER A 416 -3.78 1.39 5.38
CA SER A 416 -2.50 0.80 5.01
C SER A 416 -2.53 -0.73 5.01
N ALA A 417 -3.37 -1.37 5.84
CA ALA A 417 -3.61 -2.82 5.73
C ALA A 417 -4.39 -3.19 4.45
N ALA A 418 -5.38 -2.39 4.05
CA ALA A 418 -6.12 -2.58 2.80
C ALA A 418 -5.21 -2.41 1.56
N HIS A 419 -4.33 -1.40 1.58
CA HIS A 419 -3.31 -1.19 0.53
C HIS A 419 -2.25 -2.30 0.50
N GLN A 420 -1.82 -2.80 1.66
CA GLN A 420 -0.94 -3.97 1.75
C GLN A 420 -1.62 -5.28 1.32
N SER A 421 -2.94 -5.42 1.49
CA SER A 421 -3.71 -6.56 0.98
C SER A 421 -3.98 -6.49 -0.53
N GLY A 422 -3.60 -5.40 -1.20
CA GLY A 422 -3.68 -5.26 -2.66
C GLY A 422 -4.89 -4.48 -3.18
N ILE A 423 -5.62 -3.75 -2.32
CA ILE A 423 -6.51 -2.69 -2.81
C ILE A 423 -5.63 -1.52 -3.26
N LEU A 424 -5.89 -1.00 -4.45
CA LEU A 424 -5.14 0.08 -5.05
C LEU A 424 -5.93 1.40 -4.94
N PRO A 425 -5.28 2.50 -4.52
CA PRO A 425 -5.78 3.85 -4.72
C PRO A 425 -6.25 4.07 -6.16
N LEU A 426 -7.41 4.70 -6.33
CA LEU A 426 -7.90 5.14 -7.63
C LEU A 426 -6.86 6.08 -8.27
N PRO A 427 -6.61 5.99 -9.60
CA PRO A 427 -5.65 6.89 -10.23
C PRO A 427 -6.10 8.35 -10.10
N ALA A 428 -5.23 9.20 -9.54
CA ALA A 428 -5.44 10.64 -9.44
C ALA A 428 -5.45 11.25 -10.85
N ARG A 429 -6.41 12.12 -11.17
CA ARG A 429 -6.60 12.72 -12.50
C ARG A 429 -6.66 14.25 -12.38
N VAL A 430 -5.49 14.88 -12.32
CA VAL A 430 -5.36 16.33 -12.22
C VAL A 430 -5.33 16.93 -13.64
N VAL A 431 -6.17 17.92 -13.92
CA VAL A 431 -6.24 18.57 -15.24
C VAL A 431 -5.82 20.03 -15.13
N ARG A 432 -4.71 20.41 -15.78
CA ARG A 432 -4.19 21.80 -15.77
C ARG A 432 -3.59 22.14 -17.13
N ASP A 433 -3.86 23.36 -17.61
CA ASP A 433 -3.32 23.93 -18.86
C ASP A 433 -3.50 23.04 -20.11
N GLY A 434 -4.62 22.31 -20.20
CA GLY A 434 -4.90 21.36 -21.30
C GLY A 434 -4.15 20.03 -21.20
N ILE A 435 -3.48 19.75 -20.08
CA ILE A 435 -2.75 18.51 -19.80
C ILE A 435 -3.45 17.75 -18.68
N VAL A 436 -3.82 16.51 -18.96
CA VAL A 436 -4.26 15.55 -17.94
C VAL A 436 -3.02 14.85 -17.39
N THR A 437 -2.78 15.00 -16.08
CA THR A 437 -1.77 14.24 -15.35
C THR A 437 -2.48 13.13 -14.58
N LEU A 438 -2.17 11.89 -14.95
CA LEU A 438 -2.64 10.68 -14.26
C LEU A 438 -1.51 10.20 -13.33
N VAL A 439 -1.80 10.08 -12.03
CA VAL A 439 -0.92 9.34 -11.11
C VAL A 439 -1.57 8.00 -10.78
N ILE A 440 -0.92 6.92 -11.20
CA ILE A 440 -1.38 5.54 -11.04
C ILE A 440 -0.56 4.89 -9.94
N ASP A 441 -1.21 4.55 -8.83
CA ASP A 441 -0.61 3.77 -7.75
C ASP A 441 -0.57 2.27 -8.13
N ASN A 442 0.52 1.60 -7.76
CA ASN A 442 0.79 0.19 -8.08
C ASN A 442 0.91 -0.68 -6.81
N GLY A 443 0.57 -0.14 -5.64
CA GLY A 443 0.72 -0.77 -4.35
C GLY A 443 2.10 -0.55 -3.72
N PRO A 444 2.25 -0.84 -2.42
CA PRO A 444 3.36 -0.35 -1.58
C PRO A 444 4.76 -0.88 -1.90
N THR A 445 4.91 -1.72 -2.93
CA THR A 445 6.21 -2.27 -3.39
C THR A 445 6.72 -1.64 -4.69
N GLN A 446 5.97 -0.73 -5.30
CA GLN A 446 6.31 -0.08 -6.57
C GLN A 446 6.02 1.42 -6.50
N PRO A 447 6.93 2.30 -6.94
CA PRO A 447 6.65 3.73 -6.97
C PRO A 447 5.49 4.05 -7.94
N PRO A 448 4.74 5.14 -7.69
CA PRO A 448 3.64 5.54 -8.54
C PRO A 448 4.12 5.89 -9.95
N ILE A 449 3.23 5.71 -10.92
CA ILE A 449 3.45 6.08 -12.32
C ILE A 449 2.80 7.43 -12.56
N VAL A 450 3.53 8.34 -13.22
CA VAL A 450 2.98 9.63 -13.66
C VAL A 450 2.89 9.65 -15.18
N GLU A 451 1.68 9.52 -15.73
CA GLU A 451 1.43 9.77 -17.15
C GLU A 451 0.94 11.21 -17.37
N ARG A 452 1.51 11.90 -18.36
CA ARG A 452 1.00 13.19 -18.85
C ARG A 452 0.45 13.03 -20.27
N ARG A 453 -0.81 13.44 -20.46
CA ARG A 453 -1.57 13.31 -21.71
C ARG A 453 -2.18 14.64 -22.13
N ASP A 454 -2.25 14.89 -23.43
CA ASP A 454 -3.05 15.98 -23.98
C ASP A 454 -4.54 15.71 -23.69
N GLU A 455 -5.26 16.69 -23.14
CA GLU A 455 -6.63 16.53 -22.66
C GLU A 455 -7.62 16.12 -23.76
N LYS A 456 -7.47 16.70 -24.96
CA LYS A 456 -8.46 16.59 -26.05
C LYS A 456 -8.24 15.33 -26.89
N THR A 457 -6.98 15.03 -27.19
CA THR A 457 -6.58 13.88 -28.03
C THR A 457 -6.25 12.63 -27.21
N ARG A 458 -6.11 12.76 -25.88
CA ARG A 458 -5.79 11.68 -24.92
C ARG A 458 -4.43 10.99 -25.13
N LYS A 459 -3.62 11.51 -26.06
CA LYS A 459 -2.29 11.01 -26.41
C LYS A 459 -1.27 11.35 -25.31
N LEU A 460 -0.35 10.43 -25.06
CA LEU A 460 0.81 10.67 -24.19
C LEU A 460 1.68 11.80 -24.78
N LEU A 461 2.19 12.66 -23.91
CA LEU A 461 3.14 13.71 -24.29
C LEU A 461 4.56 13.12 -24.47
N PRO A 462 5.43 13.72 -25.31
CA PRO A 462 6.70 13.08 -25.72
C PRO A 462 7.66 12.67 -24.59
N ASN A 463 7.63 13.36 -23.45
CA ASN A 463 8.52 13.10 -22.31
C ASN A 463 7.84 12.21 -21.23
N THR A 464 6.77 11.49 -21.59
CA THR A 464 6.02 10.62 -20.68
C THR A 464 6.40 9.16 -20.90
N VAL A 465 7.03 8.52 -19.91
CA VAL A 465 7.20 7.06 -19.90
C VAL A 465 5.82 6.41 -19.79
N PRO A 466 5.39 5.55 -20.73
CA PRO A 466 4.10 4.88 -20.65
C PRO A 466 4.00 4.00 -19.41
N ALA A 467 2.81 3.91 -18.79
CA ALA A 467 2.63 3.21 -17.51
C ALA A 467 3.24 1.80 -17.49
N ARG A 468 2.99 1.01 -18.54
CA ARG A 468 3.52 -0.35 -18.68
C ARG A 468 5.05 -0.42 -18.69
N VAL A 469 5.73 0.56 -19.29
CA VAL A 469 7.21 0.63 -19.34
C VAL A 469 7.76 1.02 -17.97
N GLN A 470 7.11 1.97 -17.28
CA GLN A 470 7.51 2.36 -15.93
C GLN A 470 7.27 1.24 -14.91
N GLN A 471 6.13 0.52 -14.98
CA GLN A 471 5.87 -0.72 -14.23
C GLN A 471 6.97 -1.77 -14.47
N TRP A 472 7.40 -1.97 -15.73
CA TRP A 472 8.48 -2.88 -16.04
C TRP A 472 9.80 -2.46 -15.40
N LYS A 473 10.21 -1.18 -15.52
CA LYS A 473 11.39 -0.63 -14.83
C LYS A 473 11.29 -0.85 -13.31
N ASN A 474 10.16 -0.53 -12.70
CA ASN A 474 9.91 -0.73 -11.27
C ASN A 474 10.05 -2.21 -10.85
N SER A 475 9.53 -3.15 -11.67
CA SER A 475 9.53 -4.60 -11.38
C SER A 475 10.88 -5.32 -11.57
N LEU A 476 11.87 -4.66 -12.19
CA LEU A 476 13.18 -5.26 -12.47
C LEU A 476 14.15 -5.16 -11.28
N LEU A 477 14.03 -4.14 -10.43
CA LEU A 477 14.91 -3.96 -9.27
C LEU A 477 14.28 -4.51 -7.98
N ASP A 478 14.87 -5.57 -7.42
CA ASP A 478 14.52 -6.04 -6.08
C ASP A 478 15.23 -5.17 -5.03
N LEU A 479 14.50 -4.20 -4.47
CA LEU A 479 15.00 -3.27 -3.45
C LEU A 479 14.88 -3.81 -2.00
N SER A 480 14.55 -5.10 -1.85
CA SER A 480 14.45 -5.77 -0.55
C SER A 480 15.80 -6.33 -0.08
N PHE A 481 15.98 -6.46 1.23
CA PHE A 481 17.17 -7.09 1.82
C PHE A 481 17.21 -8.63 1.66
N ARG A 482 16.38 -9.20 0.77
CA ARG A 482 16.54 -10.57 0.25
C ARG A 482 17.51 -10.60 -0.95
N ASN A 483 17.71 -9.46 -1.61
CA ASN A 483 18.66 -9.30 -2.71
C ASN A 483 20.11 -9.28 -2.17
N THR A 484 21.00 -10.10 -2.75
CA THR A 484 22.43 -10.10 -2.36
C THR A 484 23.16 -8.81 -2.75
N LEU A 485 22.63 -8.00 -3.67
CA LEU A 485 23.13 -6.65 -3.95
C LEU A 485 22.88 -5.67 -2.79
N LEU A 486 21.94 -5.96 -1.88
CA LEU A 486 21.60 -5.10 -0.74
C LEU A 486 21.93 -5.72 0.62
N ASN A 487 22.18 -7.02 0.68
CA ASN A 487 22.43 -7.75 1.93
C ASN A 487 23.48 -8.86 1.71
N PHE A 488 24.66 -8.48 1.25
CA PHE A 488 25.77 -9.39 0.98
C PHE A 488 26.44 -9.85 2.29
N LYS A 489 26.69 -11.16 2.41
CA LYS A 489 27.26 -11.77 3.63
C LYS A 489 28.48 -12.63 3.23
N PRO A 490 29.62 -12.01 2.88
CA PRO A 490 30.79 -12.74 2.37
C PRO A 490 31.27 -13.83 3.34
N GLU A 491 31.07 -13.63 4.65
CA GLU A 491 31.37 -14.60 5.71
C GLU A 491 30.56 -15.90 5.56
N LYS A 492 29.37 -15.85 4.93
CA LYS A 492 28.45 -17.00 4.76
C LYS A 492 28.33 -17.50 3.32
N THR A 493 28.34 -16.60 2.33
CA THR A 493 28.01 -16.91 0.93
C THR A 493 29.08 -16.49 -0.08
N GLY A 494 30.24 -16.04 0.38
CA GLY A 494 31.34 -15.57 -0.45
C GLY A 494 32.71 -15.88 0.15
N ILE A 495 33.70 -15.07 -0.21
CA ILE A 495 35.06 -15.07 0.34
C ILE A 495 35.43 -13.61 0.58
N LYS A 496 35.79 -13.22 1.81
CA LYS A 496 36.39 -11.91 2.08
C LYS A 496 37.89 -11.97 1.81
N LEU A 497 38.40 -11.01 1.05
CA LEU A 497 39.83 -10.85 0.78
C LEU A 497 40.40 -9.73 1.65
N LEU A 498 41.68 -9.87 1.97
CA LEU A 498 42.52 -8.90 2.67
C LEU A 498 43.35 -8.20 1.60
N ALA A 499 43.11 -6.90 1.46
CA ALA A 499 43.85 -5.95 0.65
C ALA A 499 44.12 -4.72 1.52
N PRO A 500 45.20 -3.97 1.28
CA PRO A 500 45.41 -2.71 1.96
C PRO A 500 44.40 -1.68 1.44
N SER A 501 43.87 -0.85 2.35
CA SER A 501 42.76 0.06 2.05
C SER A 501 43.04 1.03 0.90
N PHE A 502 44.29 1.49 0.76
CA PHE A 502 44.73 2.42 -0.29
C PHE A 502 44.88 1.79 -1.69
N ALA A 503 44.62 0.50 -1.88
CA ALA A 503 44.88 -0.20 -3.14
C ALA A 503 43.63 -0.67 -3.90
N LEU A 504 42.40 -0.33 -3.47
CA LEU A 504 41.20 -0.84 -4.13
C LEU A 504 41.10 -0.43 -5.61
N GLY A 505 41.39 0.84 -5.94
CA GLY A 505 41.56 1.28 -7.33
C GLY A 505 42.64 0.50 -8.07
N PRO A 506 43.91 0.52 -7.65
CA PRO A 506 45.00 -0.26 -8.25
C PRO A 506 44.80 -1.77 -8.39
N ILE A 507 43.91 -2.38 -7.60
CA ILE A 507 43.50 -3.80 -7.74
C ILE A 507 42.41 -3.96 -8.81
N GLU A 508 41.50 -2.99 -8.92
CA GLU A 508 40.50 -2.92 -9.99
C GLU A 508 41.14 -2.59 -11.34
N ASP A 509 42.00 -1.57 -11.42
CA ASP A 509 42.81 -1.19 -12.59
C ASP A 509 43.51 -2.42 -13.20
N TRP A 510 44.19 -3.19 -12.35
CA TRP A 510 44.94 -4.39 -12.72
C TRP A 510 44.01 -5.47 -13.32
N LEU A 511 42.85 -5.65 -12.70
CA LEU A 511 41.85 -6.63 -13.15
C LEU A 511 41.18 -6.20 -14.46
N SER A 512 40.88 -4.90 -14.63
CA SER A 512 40.30 -4.29 -15.82
C SER A 512 41.29 -4.23 -16.99
N ALA A 513 42.59 -4.11 -16.71
CA ALA A 513 43.67 -4.38 -17.67
C ALA A 513 43.84 -5.89 -18.01
N GLY A 514 42.88 -6.74 -17.61
CA GLY A 514 42.84 -8.17 -17.91
C GLY A 514 43.90 -9.01 -17.20
N GLN A 515 44.60 -8.45 -16.20
CA GLN A 515 45.70 -9.14 -15.55
C GLN A 515 45.21 -10.11 -14.45
N PRO A 516 45.90 -11.24 -14.24
CA PRO A 516 45.51 -12.21 -13.23
C PRO A 516 45.83 -11.74 -11.81
N ILE A 517 44.93 -12.03 -10.88
CA ILE A 517 45.14 -11.94 -9.44
C ILE A 517 45.22 -13.36 -8.86
N VAL A 518 46.16 -13.61 -7.95
CA VAL A 518 46.28 -14.92 -7.27
C VAL A 518 45.74 -14.79 -5.85
N ALA A 519 44.74 -15.59 -5.48
CA ALA A 519 44.27 -15.62 -4.09
C ALA A 519 44.84 -16.81 -3.30
N ARG A 520 45.22 -16.57 -2.05
CA ARG A 520 45.78 -17.56 -1.10
C ARG A 520 45.00 -17.54 0.21
N ALA A 521 45.06 -18.60 0.99
CA ALA A 521 44.50 -18.60 2.35
C ALA A 521 45.42 -17.87 3.35
N ALA A 522 44.82 -17.29 4.38
CA ALA A 522 45.49 -16.53 5.44
C ALA A 522 46.57 -17.33 6.19
N ASP A 523 46.24 -18.56 6.57
CA ASP A 523 47.03 -19.49 7.38
C ASP A 523 48.34 -19.99 6.70
N ILE A 524 48.53 -19.66 5.42
CA ILE A 524 49.78 -19.93 4.71
C ILE A 524 50.87 -18.89 5.05
N LEU A 525 50.49 -17.72 5.60
CA LEU A 525 51.44 -16.73 6.13
C LEU A 525 52.01 -17.13 7.49
N ASP A 526 51.21 -17.75 8.36
CA ASP A 526 51.59 -18.03 9.74
C ASP A 526 52.90 -18.83 9.82
N LYS A 527 53.10 -19.83 8.95
CA LYS A 527 54.34 -20.65 8.88
C LYS A 527 55.62 -19.90 8.46
N ILE A 528 55.52 -18.62 8.10
CA ILE A 528 56.65 -17.73 7.78
C ILE A 528 56.76 -16.58 8.81
N TYR A 529 55.64 -16.19 9.44
CA TYR A 529 55.57 -15.08 10.39
C TYR A 529 55.47 -15.50 11.87
N GLU A 530 55.30 -16.79 12.17
CA GLU A 530 55.46 -17.37 13.53
C GLU A 530 56.86 -17.08 14.09
N GLU A 531 57.91 -17.12 13.25
CA GLU A 531 59.29 -16.71 13.64
C GLU A 531 59.41 -15.21 13.99
N ARG A 532 58.40 -14.40 13.64
CA ARG A 532 58.31 -12.96 13.96
C ARG A 532 57.26 -12.64 15.02
N GLY A 533 56.50 -13.63 15.50
CA GLY A 533 55.55 -13.49 16.62
C GLY A 533 54.17 -12.93 16.28
N ILE A 534 53.83 -12.75 14.99
CA ILE A 534 52.46 -12.43 14.54
C ILE A 534 51.59 -13.70 14.67
N ARG A 535 50.29 -13.56 14.97
CA ARG A 535 49.42 -14.69 15.37
C ARG A 535 48.13 -14.87 14.56
N ALA A 536 47.82 -13.96 13.64
CA ALA A 536 46.76 -14.12 12.66
C ALA A 536 47.01 -13.18 11.46
N ALA A 537 46.61 -13.59 10.25
CA ALA A 537 46.77 -12.77 9.05
C ALA A 537 45.97 -11.45 9.05
N GLN A 538 44.99 -11.29 9.95
CA GLN A 538 44.27 -10.03 10.15
C GLN A 538 45.10 -8.97 10.92
N ASP A 539 46.21 -9.38 11.55
CA ASP A 539 47.13 -8.51 12.29
C ASP A 539 48.32 -8.04 11.43
N ILE A 540 48.33 -8.39 10.13
CA ILE A 540 49.37 -7.97 9.17
C ILE A 540 49.20 -6.49 8.84
N ALA A 541 50.29 -5.74 8.84
CA ALA A 541 50.26 -4.31 8.54
C ALA A 541 49.85 -4.04 7.09
N GLU A 542 49.04 -3.00 6.83
CA GLU A 542 48.65 -2.63 5.47
C GLU A 542 49.85 -2.37 4.55
N THR A 543 50.98 -1.93 5.11
CA THR A 543 52.25 -1.77 4.38
C THR A 543 52.79 -3.10 3.86
N GLU A 544 52.71 -4.17 4.65
CA GLU A 544 53.16 -5.52 4.23
C GLU A 544 52.20 -6.12 3.20
N LEU A 545 50.88 -5.92 3.35
CA LEU A 545 49.91 -6.27 2.30
C LEU A 545 50.16 -5.49 1.00
N GLY A 546 50.55 -4.21 1.09
CA GLY A 546 50.93 -3.38 -0.05
C GLY A 546 52.20 -3.86 -0.76
N GLU A 547 53.24 -4.25 -0.02
CA GLU A 547 54.46 -4.83 -0.58
C GLU A 547 54.20 -6.18 -1.28
N ILE A 548 53.36 -7.04 -0.70
CA ILE A 548 53.00 -8.34 -1.31
C ILE A 548 52.14 -8.14 -2.56
N TRP A 549 51.15 -7.25 -2.51
CA TRP A 549 50.34 -6.88 -3.69
C TRP A 549 51.23 -6.32 -4.81
N GLY A 550 52.04 -5.31 -4.52
CA GLY A 550 52.88 -4.62 -5.52
C GLY A 550 54.05 -5.44 -6.08
N ARG A 551 54.40 -6.58 -5.46
CA ARG A 551 55.46 -7.49 -5.95
C ARG A 551 54.92 -8.77 -6.59
N GLU A 552 53.83 -9.32 -6.07
CA GLU A 552 53.37 -10.68 -6.41
C GLU A 552 51.92 -10.75 -6.90
N HIS A 553 51.17 -9.64 -6.84
CA HIS A 553 49.74 -9.57 -7.19
C HIS A 553 48.88 -10.63 -6.47
N ILE A 554 49.26 -10.90 -5.21
CA ILE A 554 48.60 -11.85 -4.32
C ILE A 554 47.65 -11.11 -3.37
N LEU A 555 46.44 -11.64 -3.23
CA LEU A 555 45.50 -11.28 -2.16
C LEU A 555 45.27 -12.47 -1.22
N PHE A 556 45.06 -12.21 0.07
CA PHE A 556 44.83 -13.27 1.06
C PHE A 556 43.35 -13.34 1.44
N ALA A 557 42.78 -14.53 1.49
CA ALA A 557 41.42 -14.74 1.99
C ALA A 557 41.41 -14.81 3.51
N ALA A 558 40.43 -14.17 4.16
CA ALA A 558 40.22 -14.20 5.61
C ALA A 558 39.70 -15.56 6.14
N ASN A 559 40.01 -16.67 5.47
CA ASN A 559 39.65 -18.03 5.84
C ASN A 559 40.88 -18.94 5.75
N GLU A 560 40.95 -19.91 6.67
CA GLU A 560 41.89 -21.04 6.64
C GLU A 560 41.79 -21.84 5.33
N GLU A 561 42.89 -22.50 4.93
CA GLU A 561 43.07 -23.17 3.64
C GLU A 561 41.92 -24.15 3.32
N ALA A 562 41.54 -25.00 4.27
CA ALA A 562 40.46 -25.97 4.09
C ALA A 562 39.10 -25.30 3.80
N THR A 563 38.81 -24.18 4.46
CA THR A 563 37.56 -23.42 4.27
C THR A 563 37.61 -22.60 2.97
N PHE A 564 38.73 -21.92 2.71
CA PHE A 564 38.96 -21.14 1.48
C PHE A 564 38.83 -22.02 0.23
N VAL A 565 39.58 -23.12 0.16
CA VAL A 565 39.59 -24.04 -0.98
C VAL A 565 38.21 -24.65 -1.23
N THR A 566 37.43 -24.91 -0.16
CA THR A 566 36.06 -25.40 -0.27
C THR A 566 35.12 -24.32 -0.85
N ARG A 567 35.18 -23.08 -0.36
CA ARG A 567 34.41 -21.95 -0.88
C ARG A 567 34.72 -21.65 -2.34
N VAL A 568 36.01 -21.62 -2.71
CA VAL A 568 36.48 -21.40 -4.09
C VAL A 568 35.87 -22.44 -5.03
N ARG A 569 35.96 -23.74 -4.70
CA ARG A 569 35.40 -24.83 -5.52
C ARG A 569 33.87 -24.75 -5.61
N GLY A 570 33.21 -24.38 -4.52
CA GLY A 570 31.76 -24.16 -4.48
C GLY A 570 31.31 -23.02 -5.39
N LEU A 571 31.98 -21.86 -5.31
CA LEU A 571 31.70 -20.69 -6.14
C LEU A 571 31.95 -20.97 -7.62
N ILE A 572 33.09 -21.57 -8.00
CA ILE A 572 33.38 -21.96 -9.39
C ILE A 572 32.29 -22.90 -9.94
N SER A 573 31.92 -23.93 -9.17
CA SER A 573 30.93 -24.93 -9.61
C SER A 573 29.54 -24.31 -9.74
N LYS A 574 29.15 -23.43 -8.80
CA LYS A 574 27.86 -22.75 -8.81
C LYS A 574 27.77 -21.70 -9.93
N ALA A 575 28.82 -20.91 -10.14
CA ALA A 575 28.89 -19.93 -11.22
C ALA A 575 28.71 -20.60 -12.58
N LYS A 576 29.44 -21.70 -12.82
CA LYS A 576 29.30 -22.49 -14.05
C LYS A 576 27.90 -23.08 -14.23
N LEU A 577 27.24 -23.51 -13.15
CA LEU A 577 25.88 -24.03 -13.22
C LEU A 577 24.87 -22.92 -13.54
N GLU A 578 24.89 -21.80 -12.82
CA GLU A 578 24.00 -20.66 -13.11
C GLU A 578 24.26 -20.08 -14.52
N GLU A 579 25.50 -20.09 -15.00
CA GLU A 579 25.87 -19.70 -16.37
C GLU A 579 25.32 -20.69 -17.41
N GLN A 580 25.32 -22.00 -17.14
CA GLN A 580 24.73 -23.01 -18.01
C GLN A 580 23.19 -22.94 -18.05
N ASP A 581 22.55 -22.64 -16.92
CA ASP A 581 21.09 -22.54 -16.80
C ASP A 581 20.51 -21.21 -17.35
N SER A 582 21.27 -20.11 -17.25
CA SER A 582 20.77 -18.75 -17.56
C SER A 582 21.54 -17.99 -18.63
N GLY A 583 22.68 -18.51 -19.10
CA GLY A 583 23.55 -17.84 -20.07
C GLY A 583 24.35 -16.65 -19.52
N VAL A 584 24.35 -16.42 -18.21
CA VAL A 584 24.97 -15.25 -17.58
C VAL A 584 25.90 -15.66 -16.42
N ASN A 585 27.13 -15.14 -16.41
CA ASN A 585 28.04 -15.25 -15.28
C ASN A 585 27.57 -14.33 -14.13
N ASN A 586 27.18 -14.93 -13.00
CA ASN A 586 26.76 -14.22 -11.78
C ASN A 586 27.89 -14.13 -10.71
N LEU A 587 29.14 -14.46 -11.04
CA LEU A 587 30.27 -14.40 -10.12
C LEU A 587 31.00 -13.06 -10.21
N TYR A 588 31.03 -12.33 -9.08
CA TYR A 588 31.62 -11.00 -9.00
C TYR A 588 32.68 -10.91 -7.90
N ILE A 589 33.67 -10.06 -8.11
CA ILE A 589 34.46 -9.43 -7.05
C ILE A 589 33.86 -8.04 -6.77
N THR A 590 33.91 -7.60 -5.51
CA THR A 590 33.30 -6.34 -5.05
C THR A 590 34.36 -5.40 -4.48
N PHE A 591 34.25 -4.11 -4.76
CA PHE A 591 35.14 -3.07 -4.23
C PHE A 591 34.34 -2.08 -3.39
N GLY A 592 34.65 -2.04 -2.10
CA GLY A 592 33.98 -1.26 -1.07
C GLY A 592 32.55 -1.72 -0.76
N SER A 593 32.15 -1.52 0.49
CA SER A 593 30.80 -1.80 0.97
C SER A 593 30.21 -0.61 1.72
N LEU A 594 28.95 -0.30 1.47
CA LEU A 594 28.15 0.49 2.40
C LEU A 594 27.63 -0.42 3.52
N ILE A 595 27.90 -0.05 4.77
CA ILE A 595 27.16 -0.56 5.92
C ILE A 595 26.13 0.49 6.31
N TRP A 596 24.92 0.02 6.55
CA TRP A 596 23.74 0.84 6.81
C TRP A 596 22.66 -0.02 7.48
N ASN A 597 21.56 0.60 7.89
CA ASN A 597 20.57 -0.06 8.75
C ASN A 597 19.37 -0.64 7.99
N ASP A 598 18.96 -1.82 8.44
CA ASP A 598 17.65 -2.42 8.19
C ASP A 598 16.85 -2.42 9.50
N PRO A 599 15.78 -1.60 9.62
CA PRO A 599 14.91 -1.59 10.80
C PRO A 599 14.28 -2.95 11.14
N LYS A 600 14.29 -3.91 10.20
CA LYS A 600 13.71 -5.25 10.36
C LYS A 600 14.78 -6.36 10.47
N SER A 601 16.07 -5.99 10.58
CA SER A 601 17.18 -6.93 10.79
C SER A 601 17.48 -7.15 12.27
N ALA A 602 17.63 -8.42 12.66
CA ALA A 602 17.99 -8.81 14.03
C ALA A 602 19.40 -8.35 14.48
N THR A 603 20.22 -7.82 13.57
CA THR A 603 21.53 -7.22 13.87
C THR A 603 21.56 -5.70 13.67
N GLY A 604 20.46 -5.08 13.22
CA GLY A 604 20.42 -3.69 12.75
C GLY A 604 21.14 -3.48 11.42
N GLU A 605 22.41 -3.86 11.33
CA GLU A 605 23.25 -3.62 10.15
C GLU A 605 23.00 -4.58 8.98
N VAL A 606 23.19 -4.07 7.77
CA VAL A 606 23.28 -4.77 6.48
C VAL A 606 24.47 -4.24 5.66
N ARG A 607 25.07 -5.10 4.82
CA ARG A 607 26.22 -4.78 3.96
C ARG A 607 25.80 -4.81 2.50
N SER A 608 26.10 -3.76 1.74
CA SER A 608 25.85 -3.67 0.30
C SER A 608 27.15 -3.31 -0.46
N PRO A 609 27.59 -4.10 -1.45
CA PRO A 609 28.69 -3.72 -2.33
C PRO A 609 28.43 -2.36 -3.00
N ILE A 610 29.45 -1.52 -3.18
CA ILE A 610 29.31 -0.25 -3.90
C ILE A 610 29.65 -0.45 -5.38
N PHE A 611 30.81 -1.03 -5.66
CA PHE A 611 31.26 -1.42 -7.01
C PHE A 611 31.44 -2.94 -7.11
N MET A 612 31.30 -3.49 -8.31
CA MET A 612 31.54 -4.91 -8.57
C MET A 612 32.00 -5.18 -10.00
N ALA A 613 32.98 -6.07 -10.17
CA ALA A 613 33.46 -6.53 -11.47
C ALA A 613 33.13 -8.02 -11.67
N PRO A 614 32.62 -8.43 -12.85
CA PRO A 614 32.38 -9.84 -13.15
C PRO A 614 33.72 -10.54 -13.36
N ILE A 615 33.88 -11.73 -12.77
CA ILE A 615 35.15 -12.46 -12.80
C ILE A 615 34.96 -13.92 -13.17
N ARG A 616 36.06 -14.54 -13.61
CA ARG A 616 36.22 -16.01 -13.66
C ARG A 616 37.31 -16.43 -12.69
N MET A 617 37.05 -17.52 -11.97
CA MET A 617 38.03 -18.17 -11.10
C MET A 617 38.43 -19.54 -11.65
N ALA A 618 39.74 -19.81 -11.68
CA ALA A 618 40.28 -21.10 -12.13
C ALA A 618 41.34 -21.62 -11.15
N VAL A 619 41.19 -22.88 -10.71
CA VAL A 619 42.19 -23.59 -9.90
C VAL A 619 42.91 -24.60 -10.79
N LYS A 620 44.23 -24.48 -10.95
CA LYS A 620 45.02 -25.42 -11.74
C LYS A 620 45.05 -26.80 -11.07
N ARG A 621 45.05 -27.87 -11.88
CA ARG A 621 44.96 -29.26 -11.39
C ARG A 621 46.13 -29.58 -10.45
N GLY A 622 45.82 -29.89 -9.19
CA GLY A 622 46.81 -30.16 -8.15
C GLY A 622 47.28 -28.94 -7.35
N GLN A 623 46.74 -27.74 -7.61
CA GLN A 623 47.00 -26.53 -6.82
C GLN A 623 45.79 -26.18 -5.93
N VAL A 624 46.05 -25.32 -4.94
CA VAL A 624 45.04 -24.79 -3.99
C VAL A 624 44.74 -23.30 -4.20
N MET A 625 45.59 -22.60 -4.95
CA MET A 625 45.46 -21.17 -5.25
C MET A 625 44.59 -20.99 -6.51
N PRO A 626 43.41 -20.35 -6.42
CA PRO A 626 42.72 -19.87 -7.60
C PRO A 626 43.45 -18.68 -8.22
N VAL A 627 43.41 -18.63 -9.55
CA VAL A 627 43.63 -17.42 -10.33
C VAL A 627 42.26 -16.79 -10.58
N ILE A 628 42.16 -15.48 -10.33
CA ILE A 628 41.03 -14.62 -10.64
C ILE A 628 41.41 -13.79 -11.88
N VAL A 629 40.51 -13.67 -12.84
CA VAL A 629 40.59 -12.76 -13.99
C VAL A 629 39.23 -12.09 -14.20
N MET A 630 39.21 -10.94 -14.87
CA MET A 630 37.95 -10.34 -15.34
C MET A 630 37.24 -11.28 -16.32
N ASP A 631 35.93 -11.19 -16.41
CA ASP A 631 35.14 -11.86 -17.45
C ASP A 631 35.25 -11.10 -18.78
N ASP A 632 35.57 -11.81 -19.87
CA ASP A 632 35.76 -11.24 -21.22
C ASP A 632 34.57 -10.39 -21.74
N SER A 633 33.38 -10.50 -21.11
CA SER A 633 32.14 -9.82 -21.52
C SER A 633 31.74 -8.61 -20.66
N GLY A 634 32.55 -8.21 -19.67
CA GLY A 634 32.17 -7.20 -18.69
C GLY A 634 33.27 -6.25 -18.21
N THR A 635 32.84 -5.23 -17.47
CA THR A 635 33.66 -4.19 -16.84
C THR A 635 33.29 -4.10 -15.35
N THR A 636 33.99 -3.29 -14.57
CA THR A 636 33.46 -2.84 -13.27
C THR A 636 32.13 -2.10 -13.45
N ASN A 637 31.22 -2.34 -12.52
CA ASN A 637 29.83 -1.90 -12.53
C ASN A 637 29.43 -1.30 -11.18
N ILE A 638 28.58 -0.28 -11.25
CA ILE A 638 27.95 0.40 -10.13
C ILE A 638 26.76 -0.41 -9.59
N ASN A 639 26.59 -0.49 -8.27
CA ASN A 639 25.41 -1.09 -7.67
C ASN A 639 24.17 -0.19 -7.75
N TYR A 640 23.51 -0.12 -8.92
CA TYR A 640 22.30 0.68 -9.08
C TYR A 640 21.14 0.26 -8.17
N CYS A 641 21.07 -1.02 -7.73
CA CYS A 641 20.12 -1.42 -6.69
C CYS A 641 20.35 -0.66 -5.37
N LEU A 642 21.62 -0.45 -4.98
CA LEU A 642 21.97 0.33 -3.79
C LEU A 642 21.57 1.80 -3.96
N ILE A 643 21.84 2.40 -5.13
CA ILE A 643 21.48 3.81 -5.42
C ILE A 643 19.98 4.03 -5.30
N GLU A 644 19.17 3.20 -5.96
CA GLU A 644 17.70 3.34 -5.91
C GLU A 644 17.15 3.00 -4.51
N ALA A 645 17.74 2.04 -3.79
CA ALA A 645 17.34 1.75 -2.42
C ALA A 645 17.70 2.91 -1.45
N LEU A 646 18.86 3.56 -1.60
CA LEU A 646 19.22 4.75 -0.83
C LEU A 646 18.26 5.90 -1.15
N ARG A 647 18.06 6.23 -2.44
CA ARG A 647 17.13 7.26 -2.89
C ARG A 647 15.72 7.06 -2.32
N ALA A 648 15.23 5.82 -2.29
CA ALA A 648 13.90 5.48 -1.78
C ALA A 648 13.79 5.52 -0.24
N ARG A 649 14.90 5.40 0.51
CA ARG A 649 14.89 5.26 1.98
C ARG A 649 15.40 6.47 2.74
N THR A 650 16.35 7.22 2.17
CA THR A 650 16.94 8.42 2.78
C THR A 650 16.65 9.69 1.98
N GLY A 651 16.08 9.57 0.76
CA GLY A 651 15.88 10.71 -0.15
C GLY A 651 17.15 11.15 -0.88
N MET A 652 18.28 10.49 -0.63
CA MET A 652 19.61 10.86 -1.14
C MET A 652 19.64 10.92 -2.68
N LYS A 653 20.17 12.02 -3.23
CA LYS A 653 20.29 12.26 -4.68
C LYS A 653 21.76 12.20 -5.12
N LEU A 654 22.25 10.97 -5.17
CA LEU A 654 23.54 10.55 -5.69
C LEU A 654 23.75 10.94 -7.17
N GLN A 655 23.98 12.22 -7.46
CA GLN A 655 24.14 12.72 -8.84
C GLN A 655 25.46 12.27 -9.46
N TRP A 656 26.55 12.17 -8.68
CA TRP A 656 27.87 11.79 -9.16
C TRP A 656 27.95 10.37 -9.75
N PHE A 657 27.05 9.44 -9.38
CA PHE A 657 26.92 8.14 -10.06
C PHE A 657 26.25 8.22 -11.46
N SER A 658 25.78 9.41 -11.84
CA SER A 658 25.20 9.74 -13.15
C SER A 658 26.14 10.63 -13.98
N ASP A 659 27.16 11.22 -13.35
CA ASP A 659 28.24 11.94 -14.00
C ASP A 659 29.29 10.96 -14.56
N ASP A 660 30.22 11.47 -15.37
CA ASP A 660 31.36 10.66 -15.82
C ASP A 660 32.38 10.49 -14.68
N MET A 661 32.44 9.25 -14.20
CA MET A 661 33.34 8.77 -13.14
C MET A 661 34.45 7.88 -13.70
N SER A 662 34.67 7.91 -15.02
CA SER A 662 35.66 7.06 -15.69
C SER A 662 37.07 7.61 -15.61
N ASP A 663 38.04 6.70 -15.69
CA ASP A 663 39.48 6.97 -15.81
C ASP A 663 40.05 6.22 -17.04
N ASP A 664 41.37 5.99 -17.09
CA ASP A 664 42.03 5.29 -18.20
C ASP A 664 41.74 3.75 -18.22
N PHE A 665 41.12 3.18 -17.17
CA PHE A 665 40.93 1.73 -17.00
C PHE A 665 39.47 1.29 -16.83
N GLY A 666 38.60 2.11 -16.24
CA GLY A 666 37.21 1.74 -16.02
C GLY A 666 36.38 2.81 -15.30
N ILE A 667 36.15 2.60 -14.01
CA ILE A 667 35.40 3.50 -13.13
C ILE A 667 36.32 3.80 -11.95
N ASP A 668 36.57 5.08 -11.66
CA ASP A 668 37.42 5.51 -10.55
C ASP A 668 36.80 5.10 -9.21
N VAL A 669 37.19 3.92 -8.74
CA VAL A 669 36.67 3.30 -7.51
C VAL A 669 37.02 4.15 -6.30
N GLU A 670 38.22 4.74 -6.22
CA GLU A 670 38.61 5.47 -5.01
C GLU A 670 37.91 6.82 -4.92
N ARG A 671 37.79 7.58 -6.01
CA ARG A 671 36.94 8.77 -6.08
C ARG A 671 35.49 8.39 -5.77
N GLY A 672 34.96 7.33 -6.37
CA GLY A 672 33.61 6.85 -6.10
C GLY A 672 33.36 6.48 -4.63
N LEU A 673 34.31 5.82 -3.96
CA LEU A 673 34.22 5.58 -2.52
C LEU A 673 34.33 6.88 -1.71
N GLN A 674 35.12 7.85 -2.16
CA GLN A 674 35.29 9.14 -1.49
C GLN A 674 34.07 10.06 -1.61
N GLU A 675 33.42 10.14 -2.78
CA GLU A 675 32.15 10.87 -2.98
C GLU A 675 31.03 10.25 -2.12
N MET A 676 30.97 8.92 -2.01
CA MET A 676 30.03 8.23 -1.10
C MET A 676 30.29 8.58 0.37
N ARG A 677 31.55 8.64 0.81
CA ARG A 677 31.92 9.09 2.16
C ARG A 677 31.50 10.55 2.39
N ALA A 678 31.66 11.42 1.39
CA ALA A 678 31.28 12.83 1.48
C ALA A 678 29.75 13.04 1.59
N GLU A 679 28.96 12.39 0.73
CA GLU A 679 27.49 12.45 0.74
C GLU A 679 26.90 11.97 2.08
N ILE A 680 27.45 10.87 2.63
CA ILE A 680 27.03 10.31 3.93
C ILE A 680 27.35 11.25 5.10
N LEU A 681 28.43 12.04 5.00
CA LEU A 681 28.80 13.05 6.00
C LEU A 681 27.94 14.31 5.90
N ASP A 682 27.68 14.83 4.69
CA ASP A 682 26.84 16.02 4.47
C ASP A 682 25.40 15.79 4.96
N GLN A 683 24.82 14.63 4.62
CA GLN A 683 23.50 14.21 5.08
C GLN A 683 23.47 13.66 6.53
N ARG A 684 24.62 13.66 7.23
CA ARG A 684 24.79 13.20 8.63
C ARG A 684 24.33 11.76 8.91
N LEU A 685 24.32 10.90 7.90
CA LEU A 685 23.84 9.51 8.05
C LEU A 685 24.79 8.65 8.90
N THR A 686 26.00 9.13 9.20
CA THR A 686 26.90 8.55 10.21
C THR A 686 26.29 8.49 11.60
N GLU A 687 25.46 9.49 11.99
CA GLU A 687 24.69 9.47 13.25
C GLU A 687 23.63 8.33 13.25
N GLN A 688 23.22 7.88 12.07
CA GLN A 688 22.32 6.75 11.84
C GLN A 688 23.07 5.43 11.55
N GLY A 689 24.38 5.36 11.81
CA GLY A 689 25.20 4.16 11.65
C GLY A 689 25.71 3.87 10.23
N PHE A 690 25.44 4.74 9.25
CA PHE A 690 25.95 4.56 7.90
C PHE A 690 27.46 4.77 7.84
N ARG A 691 28.19 3.85 7.19
CA ARG A 691 29.64 3.96 6.96
C ARG A 691 30.06 3.25 5.68
N VAL A 692 31.01 3.83 4.95
CA VAL A 692 31.72 3.14 3.86
C VAL A 692 32.86 2.33 4.47
N GLU A 693 32.81 1.02 4.33
CA GLU A 693 33.94 0.13 4.63
C GLU A 693 34.74 -0.12 3.35
N THR A 694 36.04 0.15 3.40
CA THR A 694 36.99 -0.14 2.33
C THR A 694 37.35 -1.63 2.38
N ASP A 695 36.55 -2.48 1.73
CA ASP A 695 36.75 -3.93 1.69
C ASP A 695 36.64 -4.55 0.29
N ILE A 696 37.14 -5.77 0.16
CA ILE A 696 37.12 -6.53 -1.09
C ILE A 696 36.65 -7.97 -0.82
N SER A 697 35.78 -8.50 -1.67
CA SER A 697 35.13 -9.80 -1.48
C SER A 697 34.68 -10.42 -2.79
N ILE A 698 34.52 -11.74 -2.83
CA ILE A 698 34.02 -12.49 -3.99
C ILE A 698 32.70 -13.18 -3.62
N GLY A 699 31.70 -13.15 -4.51
CA GLY A 699 30.41 -13.80 -4.29
C GLY A 699 29.51 -13.89 -5.52
N MET A 700 28.35 -14.54 -5.32
CA MET A 700 27.30 -14.64 -6.35
C MET A 700 26.32 -13.47 -6.23
N LEU A 701 26.31 -12.57 -7.23
CA LEU A 701 25.45 -11.38 -7.27
C LEU A 701 24.55 -11.41 -8.51
N ARG A 702 23.25 -11.17 -8.31
CA ARG A 702 22.22 -11.30 -9.36
C ARG A 702 22.00 -9.98 -10.11
N PHE A 703 23.02 -9.55 -10.83
CA PHE A 703 23.05 -8.24 -11.50
C PHE A 703 22.31 -8.19 -12.85
N ASN A 704 21.94 -9.34 -13.44
CA ASN A 704 21.39 -9.41 -14.80
C ASN A 704 20.16 -8.52 -15.07
N LYS A 705 19.23 -8.40 -14.10
CA LYS A 705 18.07 -7.50 -14.23
C LYS A 705 18.43 -6.02 -14.24
N VAL A 706 19.54 -5.64 -13.60
CA VAL A 706 20.01 -4.24 -13.51
C VAL A 706 20.49 -3.75 -14.88
N ARG A 707 21.15 -4.61 -15.67
CA ARG A 707 21.53 -4.29 -17.05
C ARG A 707 20.32 -4.03 -17.95
N LEU A 708 19.28 -4.86 -17.85
CA LEU A 708 18.03 -4.66 -18.59
C LEU A 708 17.27 -3.41 -18.13
N TRP A 709 17.31 -3.10 -16.83
CA TRP A 709 16.75 -1.87 -16.29
C TRP A 709 17.44 -0.61 -16.81
N LYS A 710 18.78 -0.62 -16.89
CA LYS A 710 19.57 0.49 -17.44
C LYS A 710 19.34 0.66 -18.94
N ASP A 711 19.27 -0.43 -19.70
CA ASP A 711 18.96 -0.37 -21.14
C ASP A 711 17.55 0.22 -21.40
N LEU A 712 16.55 -0.19 -20.60
CA LEU A 712 15.21 0.43 -20.55
C LEU A 712 15.18 1.83 -19.90
N ASN A 713 16.30 2.31 -19.37
CA ASN A 713 16.44 3.69 -18.91
C ASN A 713 17.00 4.59 -19.99
N ASP A 714 17.99 4.10 -20.71
CA ASP A 714 18.83 4.90 -21.60
C ASP A 714 18.29 4.87 -23.05
N HIS A 715 17.53 3.83 -23.45
CA HIS A 715 17.12 3.56 -24.84
C HIS A 715 15.62 3.27 -25.05
N TRP A 716 14.70 3.81 -24.22
CA TRP A 716 13.26 3.49 -24.31
C TRP A 716 12.43 4.32 -25.33
N MET A 717 13.06 5.26 -26.05
CA MET A 717 12.40 6.20 -26.99
C MET A 717 12.39 5.72 -28.44
#